data_AF-A0A1I7S5E3-F1
#
_entry.id   AF-A0A1I7S5E3-F1
#
_cell.length_a   1.000
_cell.length_b   1.000
_cell.length_c   1.000
_cell.angle_alpha   90.00
_cell.angle_beta   90.00
_cell.angle_gamma   90.00
#
_symmetry.space_group_name_H-M   'P 1'
#
loop_
_entity.id
_entity.type
_entity.pdbx_description
1 polymer ?
#
loop_
_entity_poly.entity_id
_entity_poly.type
_entity_poly.pdbx_seq_one_letter_code
_entity_poly.pdbx_strand_id
1 'polypeptide(L)'
;MVSPVVKTIFYRGLLPFSLFAAAIIRPSYLSVLYGFLGLLGPLLPPVRNNSSISGATSSYLFITLLLSTITAVGQIIFQVTQHLAITSDAVYIDRCNNKELFRILFNFGFVWVHPDHWPDSIRIVSPEGIVLVSSFITSAICIFGSTVPSPGSSTENIVELPSTSARSSETQSPSKHHPRSACLPVLKKVSDVCVTLFLAALGMVNPSALNFVYFVIALMLVTWWALYTPLKRRTLNRIKLYLIFYTALHFLLYLAYQVPGSQWFLPSTEWPSKLSGLNPIIEAKCERFWEIGWAEEQLWTYYANFFGLLVFYHILIIQYRWTKGGIRGFSIQDDAESSVHEELLPNDSEANPDGTFPLQRITSEVVDRQKIAFVFKGRAKVPSIWRQSFQQVCYFILYHCYAFALLAMMTFALMYHSVFGLIFLLLPCILWALPNSRQWSFRLSPVIVAYAEFLLIAQYIYSMPLEEFLPQDNYMKIIGFQLAANRTMAFITLATKFLLLLPLFVLLRLHLREHFYDSLSDHERQRQLNYGTFEVRRKQSAQERKASEAEESFIRGDTSAFENISKYLASIWIFVVALVLLYNCLTEPPVLYALGYFVLWSGLICNLVISFRFFRKSIYLLLTTLIVYSSVVIISLYIYQFPEVPDYWKELTGLSDEWNRDIGLVDFKSDKVQASLFTRFFKPLSLLVVTMVQLKFFQSSWTRLVSTPESRSRSPSEDSFGRRGCRFKLLCKDFG
;
A
#
# COMPACT_ATOMS: atom_id res chain seq x y z
N MET A 1 10.22 1.70 44.96
CA MET A 1 10.82 1.23 43.69
C MET A 1 9.88 1.60 42.55
N VAL A 2 10.31 2.41 41.58
CA VAL A 2 9.47 2.70 40.40
C VAL A 2 9.66 1.62 39.35
N SER A 3 8.57 1.01 38.90
CA SER A 3 8.60 -0.03 37.86
C SER A 3 9.28 0.49 36.57
N PRO A 4 10.08 -0.33 35.88
CA PRO A 4 10.71 0.04 34.61
C PRO A 4 9.70 0.40 33.52
N VAL A 5 8.48 -0.13 33.61
CA VAL A 5 7.35 0.23 32.74
C VAL A 5 6.98 1.69 32.94
N VAL A 6 6.91 2.14 34.20
CA VAL A 6 6.61 3.53 34.55
C VAL A 6 7.73 4.45 34.04
N LYS A 7 9.02 4.11 34.29
CA LYS A 7 10.15 4.89 33.73
C LYS A 7 10.06 5.01 32.21
N THR A 8 9.65 3.94 31.51
CA THR A 8 9.48 3.95 30.05
C THR A 8 8.30 4.79 29.58
N ILE A 9 7.16 4.76 30.28
CA ILE A 9 5.97 5.55 29.95
C ILE A 9 6.25 7.05 30.09
N PHE A 10 6.91 7.47 31.17
CA PHE A 10 7.24 8.87 31.37
C PHE A 10 8.29 9.36 30.35
N TYR A 11 9.33 8.56 30.13
CA TYR A 11 10.42 8.90 29.20
C TYR A 11 10.00 8.89 27.71
N ARG A 12 9.15 7.95 27.28
CA ARG A 12 8.77 7.77 25.85
C ARG A 12 7.37 8.25 25.50
N GLY A 13 6.50 8.40 26.49
CA GLY A 13 5.15 8.90 26.32
C GLY A 13 5.05 10.35 26.74
N LEU A 14 5.09 10.59 28.06
CA LEU A 14 4.77 11.90 28.64
C LEU A 14 5.71 13.01 28.16
N LEU A 15 7.03 12.78 28.21
CA LEU A 15 8.01 13.82 27.85
C LEU A 15 7.94 14.20 26.36
N PRO A 16 8.03 13.28 25.38
CA PRO A 16 7.86 13.63 23.98
C PRO A 16 6.50 14.27 23.68
N PHE A 17 5.41 13.75 24.28
CA PHE A 17 4.07 14.32 24.10
C PHE A 17 4.01 15.77 24.58
N SER A 18 4.58 16.06 25.76
CA SER A 18 4.63 17.43 26.30
C SER A 18 5.48 18.38 25.44
N LEU A 19 6.60 17.91 24.88
CA LEU A 19 7.46 18.69 24.00
C LEU A 19 6.79 19.01 22.67
N PHE A 20 6.10 18.03 22.05
CA PHE A 20 5.34 18.27 20.82
C PHE A 20 4.10 19.13 21.07
N ALA A 21 3.40 18.94 22.19
CA ALA A 21 2.27 19.79 22.57
C ALA A 21 2.72 21.24 22.72
N ALA A 22 3.81 21.49 23.47
CA ALA A 22 4.40 22.82 23.60
C ALA A 22 4.80 23.42 22.25
N ALA A 23 5.40 22.61 21.37
CA ALA A 23 5.83 23.06 20.04
C ALA A 23 4.66 23.45 19.11
N ILE A 24 3.50 22.80 19.24
CA ILE A 24 2.32 23.04 18.40
C ILE A 24 1.48 24.21 18.94
N ILE A 25 1.34 24.31 20.26
CA ILE A 25 0.54 25.36 20.93
C ILE A 25 1.01 26.74 20.49
N ARG A 26 2.32 26.94 20.32
CA ARG A 26 2.90 28.22 19.93
C ARG A 26 4.02 28.05 18.91
N PRO A 27 3.88 28.52 17.66
CA PRO A 27 4.99 28.47 16.72
C PRO A 27 6.03 29.55 17.05
N SER A 28 7.22 29.12 17.44
CA SER A 28 8.37 29.98 17.73
C SER A 28 9.67 29.23 17.53
N TYR A 29 10.81 29.93 17.50
CA TYR A 29 12.11 29.23 17.45
C TYR A 29 12.37 28.36 18.69
N LEU A 30 11.82 28.70 19.87
CA LEU A 30 11.87 27.81 21.04
C LEU A 30 11.06 26.54 20.82
N SER A 31 9.93 26.62 20.13
CA SER A 31 9.11 25.46 19.76
C SER A 31 9.80 24.55 18.74
N VAL A 32 10.60 25.09 17.83
CA VAL A 32 11.46 24.27 16.95
C VAL A 32 12.48 23.50 17.78
N LEU A 33 13.08 24.15 18.80
CA LEU A 33 14.02 23.51 19.71
C LEU A 33 13.35 22.42 20.56
N TYR A 34 12.12 22.64 21.05
CA TYR A 34 11.32 21.62 21.73
C TYR A 34 10.94 20.47 20.81
N GLY A 35 10.56 20.75 19.57
CA GLY A 35 10.33 19.74 18.54
C GLY A 35 11.57 18.89 18.29
N PHE A 36 12.76 19.50 18.20
CA PHE A 36 14.03 18.80 18.03
C PHE A 36 14.33 17.86 19.22
N LEU A 37 14.17 18.35 20.45
CA LEU A 37 14.33 17.52 21.66
C LEU A 37 13.28 16.40 21.71
N GLY A 38 12.05 16.67 21.28
CA GLY A 38 10.97 15.69 21.19
C GLY A 38 11.27 14.56 20.21
N LEU A 39 11.90 14.88 19.06
CA LEU A 39 12.37 13.89 18.09
C LEU A 39 13.58 13.09 18.62
N LEU A 40 14.51 13.72 19.35
CA LEU A 40 15.69 13.03 19.85
C LEU A 40 15.36 11.90 20.86
N GLY A 41 14.32 12.10 21.68
CA GLY A 41 13.92 11.14 22.73
C GLY A 41 13.67 9.72 22.20
N PRO A 42 12.81 9.54 21.19
CA PRO A 42 12.58 8.26 20.53
C PRO A 42 13.81 7.61 19.88
N LEU A 43 14.93 8.31 19.61
CA LEU A 43 16.15 7.68 19.06
C LEU A 43 17.00 6.99 20.14
N LEU A 44 17.01 7.57 21.34
CA LEU A 44 17.86 7.17 22.46
C LEU A 44 17.45 5.81 23.10
N PRO A 45 18.43 5.02 23.61
CA PRO A 45 18.20 3.66 24.07
C PRO A 45 17.13 3.54 25.17
N PRO A 46 16.40 2.40 25.27
CA PRO A 46 15.46 2.17 26.36
C PRO A 46 16.16 2.14 27.72
N VAL A 47 15.45 2.62 28.75
CA VAL A 47 15.84 2.42 30.15
C VAL A 47 15.74 0.92 30.46
N ARG A 48 16.88 0.26 30.71
CA ARG A 48 16.97 -1.20 30.90
C ARG A 48 16.71 -1.56 32.38
N ASN A 49 16.16 -2.76 32.62
CA ASN A 49 16.00 -3.30 33.97
C ASN A 49 17.38 -3.45 34.63
N ASN A 50 17.58 -2.77 35.76
CA ASN A 50 18.70 -2.92 36.69
C ASN A 50 20.07 -2.34 36.29
N SER A 51 20.17 -1.55 35.22
CA SER A 51 21.38 -0.75 34.95
C SER A 51 21.16 0.72 35.21
N SER A 52 22.21 1.43 35.62
CA SER A 52 22.23 2.89 35.62
C SER A 52 21.84 3.41 34.23
N ILE A 53 21.19 4.58 34.20
CA ILE A 53 20.76 5.24 32.96
C ILE A 53 22.00 5.43 32.07
N SER A 54 21.87 5.14 30.77
CA SER A 54 22.95 5.42 29.81
C SER A 54 23.32 6.90 29.87
N GLY A 55 24.63 7.22 29.90
CA GLY A 55 25.10 8.60 30.00
C GLY A 55 24.41 9.55 29.02
N ALA A 56 24.18 9.10 27.77
CA ALA A 56 23.47 9.88 26.76
C ALA A 56 22.01 10.23 27.13
N THR A 57 21.28 9.28 27.72
CA THR A 57 19.89 9.52 28.18
C THR A 57 19.86 10.45 29.40
N SER A 58 20.85 10.33 30.30
CA SER A 58 20.99 11.23 31.45
C SER A 58 21.32 12.66 30.99
N SER A 59 22.25 12.82 30.05
CA SER A 59 22.58 14.11 29.46
C SER A 59 21.38 14.74 28.75
N TYR A 60 20.60 13.95 27.99
CA TYR A 60 19.38 14.44 27.33
C TYR A 60 18.35 14.97 28.33
N LEU A 61 18.07 14.23 29.40
CA LEU A 61 17.12 14.67 30.44
C LEU A 61 17.60 15.94 31.15
N PHE A 62 18.90 16.00 31.48
CA PHE A 62 19.50 17.18 32.10
C PHE A 62 19.44 18.41 31.17
N ILE A 63 19.83 18.27 29.90
CA ILE A 63 19.78 19.35 28.90
C ILE A 63 18.34 19.84 28.73
N THR A 64 17.37 18.92 28.65
CA THR A 64 15.95 19.28 28.49
C THR A 64 15.42 20.03 29.71
N LEU A 65 15.77 19.57 30.91
CA LEU A 65 15.39 20.24 32.16
C LEU A 65 16.03 21.63 32.25
N LEU A 66 17.35 21.73 32.04
CA LEU A 66 18.09 22.99 32.06
C LEU A 66 17.50 23.99 31.07
N LEU A 67 17.26 23.56 29.82
CA LEU A 67 16.67 24.41 28.81
C LEU A 67 15.28 24.92 29.25
N SER A 68 14.40 24.03 29.72
CA SER A 68 13.06 24.40 30.18
C SER A 68 13.06 25.35 31.38
N THR A 69 14.06 25.26 32.27
CA THR A 69 14.21 26.21 33.38
C THR A 69 14.64 27.59 32.90
N ILE A 70 15.60 27.65 31.97
CA ILE A 70 16.11 28.91 31.42
C ILE A 70 15.00 29.66 30.66
N THR A 71 14.25 28.95 29.82
CA THR A 71 13.16 29.53 29.03
C THR A 71 11.98 29.98 29.91
N ALA A 72 11.61 29.20 30.94
CA ALA A 72 10.57 29.59 31.88
C ALA A 72 10.94 30.84 32.68
N VAL A 73 12.17 30.90 33.21
CA VAL A 73 12.69 32.12 33.89
C VAL A 73 12.74 33.29 32.91
N GLY A 74 13.19 33.07 31.67
CA GLY A 74 13.20 34.07 30.62
C GLY A 74 11.82 34.64 30.32
N GLN A 75 10.77 33.80 30.24
CA GLN A 75 9.40 34.27 30.05
C GLN A 75 8.92 35.10 31.24
N ILE A 76 9.21 34.68 32.47
CA ILE A 76 8.79 35.43 33.67
C ILE A 76 9.45 36.81 33.68
N ILE A 77 10.77 36.88 33.43
CA ILE A 77 11.50 38.15 33.34
C ILE A 77 10.93 39.03 32.23
N PHE A 78 10.63 38.45 31.06
CA PHE A 78 10.03 39.17 29.95
C PHE A 78 8.64 39.74 30.30
N GLN A 79 7.74 38.94 30.89
CA GLN A 79 6.41 39.42 31.29
C GLN A 79 6.49 40.51 32.36
N VAL A 80 7.36 40.37 33.36
CA VAL A 80 7.56 41.40 34.40
C VAL A 80 8.08 42.71 33.78
N THR A 81 9.07 42.64 32.91
CA THR A 81 9.65 43.83 32.25
C THR A 81 8.65 44.50 31.32
N GLN A 82 7.85 43.74 30.56
CA GLN A 82 6.83 44.32 29.68
C GLN A 82 5.65 44.90 30.46
N HIS A 83 5.22 44.27 31.56
CA HIS A 83 4.15 44.81 32.42
C HIS A 83 4.52 46.15 33.06
N LEU A 84 5.82 46.37 33.35
CA LEU A 84 6.32 47.63 33.87
C LEU A 84 6.54 48.70 32.78
N ALA A 85 6.77 48.30 31.52
CA ALA A 85 7.19 49.20 30.44
C ALA A 85 6.08 49.56 29.43
N ILE A 86 5.04 48.73 29.30
CA ILE A 86 3.96 48.92 28.33
C ILE A 86 2.72 49.45 29.05
N THR A 87 2.22 50.60 28.61
CA THR A 87 0.99 51.23 29.12
C THR A 87 -0.19 51.12 28.15
N SER A 88 0.03 50.78 26.87
CA SER A 88 -1.03 50.60 25.86
C SER A 88 -0.60 49.66 24.70
N ASP A 89 -1.58 49.03 24.05
CA ASP A 89 -1.35 48.10 22.93
C ASP A 89 -0.63 48.76 21.74
N ALA A 90 -0.95 50.02 21.45
CA ALA A 90 -0.35 50.78 20.36
C ALA A 90 1.18 50.94 20.52
N VAL A 91 1.66 51.10 21.76
CA VAL A 91 3.10 51.19 22.07
C VAL A 91 3.81 49.86 21.83
N TYR A 92 3.14 48.73 22.08
CA TYR A 92 3.70 47.41 21.82
C TYR A 92 3.76 47.10 20.32
N ILE A 93 2.70 47.41 19.58
CA ILE A 93 2.63 47.23 18.11
C ILE A 93 3.71 48.06 17.41
N ASP A 94 3.88 49.34 17.80
CA ASP A 94 4.93 50.21 17.28
C ASP A 94 6.33 49.61 17.50
N ARG A 95 6.61 49.11 18.71
CA ARG A 95 7.90 48.46 19.00
C ARG A 95 8.08 47.15 18.23
N CYS A 96 7.03 46.35 18.02
CA CYS A 96 7.08 45.11 17.25
C CYS A 96 7.50 45.38 15.79
N ASN A 97 6.97 46.45 15.20
CA ASN A 97 7.24 46.81 13.80
C ASN A 97 8.58 47.55 13.64
N ASN A 98 8.89 48.49 14.53
CA ASN A 98 9.99 49.44 14.34
C ASN A 98 11.30 49.03 15.03
N LYS A 99 11.28 48.16 16.05
CA LYS A 99 12.48 47.73 16.77
C LYS A 99 12.84 46.29 16.43
N GLU A 100 13.99 46.11 15.79
CA GLU A 100 14.51 44.79 15.40
C GLU A 100 14.64 43.82 16.58
N LEU A 101 15.08 44.30 17.75
CA LEU A 101 15.19 43.48 18.96
C LEU A 101 13.84 42.88 19.39
N PHE A 102 12.77 43.68 19.36
CA PHE A 102 11.42 43.24 19.73
C PHE A 102 10.85 42.26 18.70
N ARG A 103 11.16 42.48 17.43
CA ARG A 103 10.81 41.57 16.34
C ARG A 103 11.50 40.20 16.48
N ILE A 104 12.77 40.19 16.88
CA ILE A 104 13.50 38.95 17.19
C ILE A 104 12.87 38.25 18.41
N LEU A 105 12.64 38.98 19.50
CA LEU A 105 11.99 38.47 20.71
C LEU A 105 10.61 37.85 20.39
N PHE A 106 9.80 38.51 19.56
CA PHE A 106 8.52 38.01 19.08
C PHE A 106 8.66 36.64 18.38
N ASN A 107 9.60 36.51 17.45
CA ASN A 107 9.85 35.25 16.72
C ASN A 107 10.44 34.12 17.60
N PHE A 108 11.22 34.46 18.62
CA PHE A 108 11.66 33.51 19.64
C PHE A 108 10.52 33.05 20.55
N GLY A 109 9.38 33.74 20.51
CA GLY A 109 8.25 33.44 21.37
C GLY A 109 8.33 34.19 22.69
N PHE A 110 8.77 35.44 22.72
CA PHE A 110 8.52 36.36 23.82
C PHE A 110 7.45 37.36 23.38
N VAL A 111 6.20 37.10 23.77
CA VAL A 111 5.02 37.89 23.38
C VAL A 111 4.33 38.35 24.65
N TRP A 112 3.90 39.61 24.65
CA TRP A 112 3.21 40.18 25.80
C TRP A 112 1.79 39.60 25.94
N VAL A 113 1.36 39.39 27.19
CA VAL A 113 0.06 38.84 27.53
C VAL A 113 -0.99 39.95 27.59
N HIS A 114 -2.07 39.82 26.80
CA HIS A 114 -3.12 40.83 26.73
C HIS A 114 -4.18 40.61 27.84
N PRO A 115 -4.51 41.64 28.65
CA PRO A 115 -5.32 41.48 29.86
C PRO A 115 -6.77 41.06 29.62
N ASP A 116 -7.37 41.42 28.49
CA ASP A 116 -8.80 41.20 28.24
C ASP A 116 -9.11 39.85 27.56
N HIS A 117 -8.10 39.17 26.98
CA HIS A 117 -8.24 37.92 26.23
C HIS A 117 -7.49 36.77 26.94
N TRP A 118 -8.08 36.25 28.03
CA TRP A 118 -7.43 35.23 28.87
C TRP A 118 -7.18 33.86 28.18
N PRO A 119 -8.00 33.34 27.24
CA PRO A 119 -7.74 32.04 26.61
C PRO A 119 -6.51 32.06 25.69
N ASP A 120 -6.37 33.12 24.88
CA ASP A 120 -5.21 33.32 24.00
C ASP A 120 -3.94 33.67 24.78
N SER A 121 -4.12 34.30 25.95
CA SER A 121 -3.03 34.60 26.88
C SER A 121 -2.44 33.35 27.55
N ILE A 122 -3.27 32.35 27.89
CA ILE A 122 -2.79 31.07 28.43
C ILE A 122 -1.87 30.38 27.44
N ARG A 123 -2.19 30.41 26.14
CA ARG A 123 -1.40 29.80 25.07
C ARG A 123 0.03 30.34 24.98
N ILE A 124 0.25 31.59 25.34
CA ILE A 124 1.58 32.24 25.29
C ILE A 124 2.51 31.65 26.36
N VAL A 125 1.98 31.40 27.58
CA VAL A 125 2.77 30.97 28.75
C VAL A 125 2.72 29.46 28.97
N SER A 126 1.66 28.77 28.55
CA SER A 126 1.44 27.34 28.81
C SER A 126 2.56 26.41 28.30
N PRO A 127 3.21 26.61 27.13
CA PRO A 127 4.24 25.70 26.65
C PRO A 127 5.39 25.52 27.63
N GLU A 128 5.88 26.61 28.23
CA GLU A 128 7.00 26.58 29.17
C GLU A 128 6.64 25.86 30.48
N GLY A 129 5.44 26.12 31.00
CA GLY A 129 4.94 25.43 32.19
C GLY A 129 4.78 23.92 31.97
N ILE A 130 4.20 23.53 30.83
CA ILE A 130 3.99 22.12 30.47
C ILE A 130 5.32 21.38 30.36
N VAL A 131 6.31 21.94 29.66
CA VAL A 131 7.63 21.31 29.47
C VAL A 131 8.44 21.27 30.76
N LEU A 132 8.40 22.33 31.57
CA LEU A 132 9.13 22.36 32.84
C LEU A 132 8.59 21.31 33.82
N VAL A 133 7.26 21.20 33.96
CA VAL A 133 6.63 20.21 34.85
C VAL A 133 6.91 18.80 34.35
N SER A 134 6.76 18.54 33.05
CA SER A 134 6.99 17.20 32.49
C SER A 134 8.47 16.79 32.55
N SER A 135 9.40 17.71 32.29
CA SER A 135 10.84 17.45 32.33
C SER A 135 11.33 17.22 33.76
N PHE A 136 10.80 17.98 34.74
CA PHE A 136 11.09 17.79 36.15
C PHE A 136 10.58 16.43 36.65
N ILE A 137 9.31 16.10 36.39
CA ILE A 137 8.71 14.82 36.80
C ILE A 137 9.47 13.65 36.16
N THR A 138 9.75 13.72 34.86
CA THR A 138 10.44 12.65 34.13
C THR A 138 11.87 12.47 34.64
N SER A 139 12.60 13.56 34.86
CA SER A 139 13.96 13.53 35.42
C SER A 139 13.96 13.01 36.85
N ALA A 140 13.01 13.43 37.69
CA ALA A 140 12.91 12.96 39.06
C ALA A 140 12.65 11.45 39.15
N ILE A 141 11.71 10.94 38.35
CA ILE A 141 11.37 9.51 38.30
C ILE A 141 12.53 8.66 37.76
N CYS A 142 13.25 9.17 36.75
CA CYS A 142 14.36 8.43 36.14
C CYS A 142 15.62 8.45 37.03
N ILE A 143 16.01 9.62 37.55
CA ILE A 143 17.25 9.81 38.30
C ILE A 143 17.11 9.35 39.76
N PHE A 144 16.14 9.89 40.52
CA PHE A 144 15.96 9.54 41.95
C PHE A 144 15.33 8.17 42.16
N GLY A 145 14.56 7.66 41.19
CA GLY A 145 14.02 6.30 41.24
C GLY A 145 15.06 5.18 41.05
N SER A 146 16.36 5.48 41.02
CA SER A 146 17.45 4.55 40.72
C SER A 146 18.43 4.33 41.88
N THR A 147 18.22 4.93 43.05
CA THR A 147 19.13 4.80 44.20
C THR A 147 18.68 3.72 45.18
N VAL A 148 19.23 2.50 45.08
CA VAL A 148 19.76 1.65 46.17
C VAL A 148 20.53 0.48 45.52
N PRO A 149 21.86 0.37 45.69
CA PRO A 149 22.57 -0.90 45.53
C PRO A 149 22.23 -1.79 46.75
N SER A 150 21.77 -3.01 46.53
CA SER A 150 21.61 -3.98 47.63
C SER A 150 23.01 -4.45 48.06
N PRO A 151 23.42 -4.31 49.33
CA PRO A 151 24.66 -4.88 49.82
C PRO A 151 24.41 -6.36 50.11
N GLY A 152 24.97 -7.27 49.32
CA GLY A 152 24.90 -8.70 49.63
C GLY A 152 25.06 -9.65 48.44
N SER A 153 26.26 -9.70 47.85
CA SER A 153 26.93 -10.96 47.51
C SER A 153 28.37 -10.64 47.14
N SER A 154 29.26 -11.08 48.01
CA SER A 154 30.71 -10.91 48.02
C SER A 154 31.41 -11.23 46.69
N THR A 155 32.41 -10.40 46.42
CA THR A 155 33.62 -10.64 45.63
C THR A 155 34.05 -12.09 45.50
N GLU A 156 34.32 -12.51 44.26
CA GLU A 156 35.52 -13.29 43.96
C GLU A 156 36.09 -12.82 42.61
N ASN A 157 37.25 -12.15 42.69
CA ASN A 157 38.11 -11.93 41.54
C ASN A 157 38.90 -13.22 41.31
N ILE A 158 38.72 -13.89 40.17
CA ILE A 158 39.75 -14.79 39.64
C ILE A 158 39.93 -14.47 38.16
N VAL A 159 41.11 -13.95 37.84
CA VAL A 159 41.69 -13.92 36.50
C VAL A 159 42.17 -15.34 36.22
N GLU A 160 41.70 -16.00 35.16
CA GLU A 160 42.45 -17.05 34.47
C GLU A 160 41.96 -17.30 33.03
N LEU A 161 42.92 -17.66 32.19
CA LEU A 161 42.93 -17.79 30.72
C LEU A 161 42.07 -18.98 30.18
N PRO A 162 41.89 -19.11 28.84
CA PRO A 162 40.89 -20.00 28.26
C PRO A 162 41.36 -21.46 28.25
N SER A 163 40.45 -22.37 28.55
CA SER A 163 40.65 -23.80 28.26
C SER A 163 39.40 -24.43 27.64
N THR A 164 39.71 -25.20 26.61
CA THR A 164 38.88 -26.02 25.73
C THR A 164 38.22 -27.19 26.44
N SER A 165 37.04 -27.56 25.91
CA SER A 165 36.49 -28.92 25.82
C SER A 165 36.33 -29.74 27.11
N ALA A 166 35.08 -29.90 27.56
CA ALA A 166 34.61 -31.16 28.12
C ALA A 166 33.12 -31.37 27.81
N ARG A 167 32.86 -32.47 27.11
CA ARG A 167 31.55 -33.04 26.82
C ARG A 167 31.07 -33.79 28.08
N SER A 168 29.91 -33.43 28.62
CA SER A 168 29.10 -34.36 29.39
C SER A 168 27.62 -34.08 29.18
N SER A 169 26.96 -35.16 28.80
CA SER A 169 25.55 -35.34 28.48
C SER A 169 24.71 -35.41 29.75
N GLU A 170 23.64 -34.64 29.85
CA GLU A 170 22.49 -34.97 30.70
C GLU A 170 21.16 -34.40 30.13
N THR A 171 20.39 -35.33 29.58
CA THR A 171 18.92 -35.46 29.50
C THR A 171 18.06 -34.19 29.58
N GLN A 172 17.64 -33.68 28.41
CA GLN A 172 16.54 -32.73 28.28
C GLN A 172 15.18 -33.44 28.37
N SER A 173 14.35 -33.00 29.32
CA SER A 173 12.89 -33.21 29.30
C SER A 173 12.22 -32.13 28.43
N PRO A 174 11.12 -32.43 27.71
CA PRO A 174 10.55 -31.52 26.72
C PRO A 174 9.73 -30.42 27.42
N SER A 175 10.27 -29.21 27.49
CA SER A 175 9.52 -28.04 27.96
C SER A 175 8.52 -27.56 26.89
N LYS A 176 7.29 -27.30 27.34
CA LYS A 176 6.11 -26.94 26.55
C LYS A 176 6.34 -25.66 25.73
N HIS A 177 6.34 -25.76 24.40
CA HIS A 177 6.33 -24.59 23.50
C HIS A 177 5.05 -23.76 23.68
N HIS A 178 5.20 -22.50 24.10
CA HIS A 178 4.11 -21.53 24.22
C HIS A 178 3.64 -21.02 22.83
N PRO A 179 2.33 -20.83 22.57
CA PRO A 179 1.77 -20.43 21.28
C PRO A 179 2.04 -18.96 20.86
N ARG A 180 2.86 -18.21 21.61
CA ARG A 180 3.19 -16.80 21.34
C ARG A 180 4.21 -16.62 20.20
N SER A 181 4.93 -17.66 19.78
CA SER A 181 5.98 -17.58 18.75
C SER A 181 5.44 -17.45 17.32
N ALA A 182 4.28 -18.03 17.00
CA ALA A 182 3.72 -18.03 15.64
C ALA A 182 3.05 -16.71 15.23
N CYS A 183 2.61 -15.89 16.18
CA CYS A 183 1.95 -14.61 15.90
C CYS A 183 2.95 -13.50 15.52
N LEU A 184 4.17 -13.57 16.03
CA LEU A 184 5.20 -12.56 15.84
C LEU A 184 5.66 -12.37 14.38
N PRO A 185 5.93 -13.43 13.58
CA PRO A 185 6.32 -13.28 12.18
C PRO A 185 5.20 -12.73 11.28
N VAL A 186 3.94 -13.13 11.52
CA VAL A 186 2.78 -12.60 10.78
C VAL A 186 2.58 -11.12 11.08
N LEU A 187 2.65 -10.73 12.35
CA LEU A 187 2.52 -9.33 12.77
C LEU A 187 3.64 -8.46 12.16
N LYS A 188 4.85 -9.01 12.03
CA LYS A 188 5.96 -8.35 11.33
C LYS A 188 5.64 -8.11 9.85
N LYS A 189 5.19 -9.13 9.12
CA LYS A 189 4.82 -9.02 7.69
C LYS A 189 3.71 -7.98 7.47
N VAL A 190 2.67 -8.02 8.30
CA VAL A 190 1.58 -7.03 8.25
C VAL A 190 2.11 -5.63 8.54
N SER A 191 3.00 -5.47 9.52
CA SER A 191 3.58 -4.16 9.85
C SER A 191 4.40 -3.56 8.69
N ASP A 192 5.17 -4.36 7.95
CA ASP A 192 5.95 -3.87 6.80
C ASP A 192 5.03 -3.37 5.67
N VAL A 193 3.91 -4.07 5.42
CA VAL A 193 2.89 -3.62 4.46
C VAL A 193 2.21 -2.34 4.93
N CYS A 194 1.74 -2.29 6.18
CA CYS A 194 1.08 -1.10 6.74
C CYS A 194 1.97 0.14 6.68
N VAL A 195 3.26 0.01 7.00
CA VAL A 195 4.21 1.14 6.95
C VAL A 195 4.44 1.61 5.52
N THR A 196 4.52 0.69 4.55
CA THR A 196 4.70 1.05 3.14
C THR A 196 3.46 1.77 2.59
N LEU A 197 2.26 1.31 2.94
CA LEU A 197 1.01 1.99 2.58
C LEU A 197 0.90 3.37 3.24
N PHE A 198 1.31 3.50 4.50
CA PHE A 198 1.29 4.79 5.18
C PHE A 198 2.30 5.78 4.58
N LEU A 199 3.49 5.30 4.18
CA LEU A 199 4.48 6.09 3.43
C LEU A 199 3.90 6.60 2.10
N ALA A 200 3.18 5.75 1.35
CA ALA A 200 2.49 6.15 0.12
C ALA A 200 1.42 7.21 0.40
N ALA A 201 0.60 7.00 1.43
CA ALA A 201 -0.45 7.94 1.82
C ALA A 201 0.14 9.32 2.18
N LEU A 202 1.22 9.37 2.97
CA LEU A 202 1.89 10.63 3.33
C LEU A 202 2.42 11.38 2.11
N GLY A 203 3.00 10.66 1.16
CA GLY A 203 3.43 11.26 -0.11
C GLY A 203 2.26 11.88 -0.87
N MET A 204 1.09 11.23 -0.88
CA MET A 204 -0.07 11.69 -1.66
C MET A 204 -0.91 12.78 -0.98
N VAL A 205 -0.95 12.85 0.37
CA VAL A 205 -1.85 13.75 1.13
C VAL A 205 -1.67 15.22 0.76
N ASN A 206 -0.43 15.66 0.56
CA ASN A 206 -0.14 17.02 0.12
C ASN A 206 0.96 16.94 -0.96
N PRO A 207 0.60 16.88 -2.26
CA PRO A 207 1.58 16.74 -3.32
C PRO A 207 2.50 17.97 -3.36
N SER A 208 3.77 17.74 -3.01
CA SER A 208 4.83 18.75 -2.99
C SER A 208 6.19 18.12 -3.27
N ALA A 209 7.22 18.94 -3.47
CA ALA A 209 8.58 18.48 -3.69
C ALA A 209 9.15 17.72 -2.48
N LEU A 210 8.82 18.13 -1.25
CA LEU A 210 9.26 17.41 -0.04
C LEU A 210 8.51 16.09 0.12
N ASN A 211 7.19 16.08 -0.14
CA ASN A 211 6.41 14.84 -0.07
C ASN A 211 6.69 13.86 -1.22
N PHE A 212 7.28 14.35 -2.33
CA PHE A 212 7.64 13.52 -3.48
C PHE A 212 8.65 12.44 -3.10
N VAL A 213 9.57 12.74 -2.18
CA VAL A 213 10.55 11.77 -1.69
C VAL A 213 9.86 10.57 -1.03
N TYR A 214 8.83 10.79 -0.22
CA TYR A 214 8.06 9.69 0.38
C TYR A 214 7.32 8.87 -0.68
N PHE A 215 6.70 9.57 -1.63
CA PHE A 215 5.94 8.96 -2.71
C PHE A 215 6.84 8.06 -3.59
N VAL A 216 7.99 8.55 -4.03
CA VAL A 216 8.94 7.79 -4.85
C VAL A 216 9.52 6.59 -4.10
N ILE A 217 9.89 6.76 -2.82
CA ILE A 217 10.40 5.63 -2.03
C ILE A 217 9.31 4.59 -1.82
N ALA A 218 8.06 4.98 -1.57
CA ALA A 218 6.95 4.05 -1.48
C ALA A 218 6.75 3.28 -2.80
N LEU A 219 6.76 4.00 -3.92
CA LEU A 219 6.62 3.39 -5.25
C LEU A 219 7.76 2.39 -5.50
N MET A 220 9.02 2.80 -5.29
CA MET A 220 10.18 1.91 -5.42
C MET A 220 10.08 0.67 -4.53
N LEU A 221 9.60 0.78 -3.29
CA LEU A 221 9.42 -0.38 -2.40
C LEU A 221 8.34 -1.34 -2.92
N VAL A 222 7.23 -0.82 -3.43
CA VAL A 222 6.14 -1.62 -4.02
C VAL A 222 6.60 -2.28 -5.33
N THR A 223 7.32 -1.56 -6.19
CA THR A 223 7.94 -2.10 -7.41
C THR A 223 8.95 -3.18 -7.09
N TRP A 224 9.82 -2.97 -6.09
CA TRP A 224 10.79 -3.97 -5.66
C TRP A 224 10.10 -5.24 -5.14
N TRP A 225 9.02 -5.07 -4.38
CA TRP A 225 8.17 -6.18 -3.97
C TRP A 225 7.54 -6.89 -5.17
N ALA A 226 7.09 -6.15 -6.18
CA ALA A 226 6.52 -6.71 -7.40
C ALA A 226 7.55 -7.47 -8.25
N LEU A 227 8.83 -7.07 -8.21
CA LEU A 227 9.93 -7.72 -8.94
C LEU A 227 10.33 -9.11 -8.41
N TYR A 228 9.73 -9.58 -7.31
CA TYR A 228 10.03 -10.88 -6.70
C TYR A 228 11.52 -11.08 -6.37
N THR A 229 12.26 -9.99 -6.09
CA THR A 229 13.68 -10.03 -5.73
C THR A 229 13.90 -9.87 -4.22
N PRO A 230 14.73 -10.72 -3.58
CA PRO A 230 14.90 -10.70 -2.13
C PRO A 230 15.53 -9.39 -1.63
N LEU A 231 14.75 -8.64 -0.84
CA LEU A 231 15.25 -7.43 -0.19
C LEU A 231 15.99 -7.79 1.10
N LYS A 232 17.32 -7.66 1.08
CA LYS A 232 18.15 -7.90 2.26
C LYS A 232 17.72 -7.03 3.45
N ARG A 233 17.67 -7.61 4.65
CA ARG A 233 17.22 -6.91 5.88
C ARG A 233 18.06 -5.69 6.22
N ARG A 234 19.36 -5.76 5.89
CA ARG A 234 20.31 -4.65 6.04
C ARG A 234 19.90 -3.45 5.19
N THR A 235 19.52 -3.68 3.94
CA THR A 235 19.07 -2.63 3.01
C THR A 235 17.77 -2.00 3.50
N LEU A 236 16.78 -2.81 3.91
CA LEU A 236 15.53 -2.28 4.47
C LEU A 236 15.76 -1.44 5.72
N ASN A 237 16.65 -1.88 6.62
CA ASN A 237 16.99 -1.11 7.81
C ASN A 237 17.75 0.19 7.49
N ARG A 238 18.56 0.23 6.42
CA ARG A 238 19.19 1.46 5.92
C ARG A 238 18.16 2.44 5.35
N ILE A 239 17.20 1.95 4.56
CA ILE A 239 16.10 2.77 4.03
C ILE A 239 15.27 3.34 5.18
N LYS A 240 14.90 2.51 6.17
CA LYS A 240 14.18 2.96 7.38
C LYS A 240 14.96 4.03 8.14
N LEU A 241 16.28 3.88 8.30
CA LEU A 241 17.11 4.89 8.95
C LEU A 241 17.16 6.21 8.17
N TYR A 242 17.30 6.15 6.85
CA TYR A 242 17.22 7.34 5.98
C TYR A 242 15.86 8.03 6.11
N LEU A 243 14.76 7.28 6.06
CA LEU A 243 13.40 7.83 6.23
C LEU A 243 13.21 8.47 7.61
N ILE A 244 13.75 7.89 8.69
CA ILE A 244 13.69 8.47 10.04
C ILE A 244 14.41 9.83 10.07
N PHE A 245 15.61 9.92 9.48
CA PHE A 245 16.34 11.18 9.41
C PHE A 245 15.61 12.22 8.55
N TYR A 246 15.14 11.82 7.37
CA TYR A 246 14.43 12.70 6.45
C TYR A 246 13.11 13.21 7.01
N THR A 247 12.30 12.34 7.64
CA THR A 247 11.05 12.75 8.32
C THR A 247 11.28 13.70 9.48
N ALA A 248 12.33 13.48 10.28
CA ALA A 248 12.72 14.42 11.34
C ALA A 248 13.08 15.79 10.77
N LEU A 249 13.93 15.83 9.73
CA LEU A 249 14.34 17.08 9.08
C LEU A 249 13.14 17.81 8.47
N HIS A 250 12.28 17.08 7.76
CA HIS A 250 11.10 17.66 7.13
C HIS A 250 10.11 18.20 8.16
N PHE A 251 9.85 17.48 9.26
CA PHE A 251 9.00 17.98 10.33
C PHE A 251 9.58 19.24 11.01
N LEU A 252 10.89 19.28 11.24
CA LEU A 252 11.57 20.46 11.78
C LEU A 252 11.51 21.65 10.82
N LEU A 253 11.70 21.42 9.52
CA LEU A 253 11.56 22.45 8.50
C LEU A 253 10.12 22.99 8.46
N TYR A 254 9.13 22.10 8.56
CA TYR A 254 7.72 22.49 8.62
C TYR A 254 7.42 23.32 9.87
N LEU A 255 7.91 22.91 11.04
CA LEU A 255 7.80 23.69 12.29
C LEU A 255 8.48 25.05 12.20
N ALA A 256 9.68 25.10 11.61
CA ALA A 256 10.41 26.35 11.41
C ALA A 256 9.63 27.31 10.49
N TYR A 257 8.97 26.79 9.45
CA TYR A 257 8.13 27.60 8.57
C TYR A 257 6.84 28.12 9.24
N GLN A 258 6.35 27.47 10.30
CA GLN A 258 5.23 28.02 11.07
C GLN A 258 5.62 29.27 11.87
N VAL A 259 6.91 29.55 12.06
CA VAL A 259 7.38 30.77 12.74
C VAL A 259 7.11 31.99 11.85
N PRO A 260 6.45 33.05 12.35
CA PRO A 260 6.11 34.23 11.55
C PRO A 260 7.31 34.86 10.82
N GLY A 261 8.47 34.93 11.50
CA GLY A 261 9.70 35.42 10.88
C GLY A 261 10.11 34.66 9.63
N SER A 262 9.92 33.34 9.59
CA SER A 262 10.24 32.51 8.41
C SER A 262 9.27 32.75 7.25
N GLN A 263 8.01 33.06 7.54
CA GLN A 263 6.99 33.40 6.53
C GLN A 263 7.26 34.77 5.90
N TRP A 264 7.94 35.68 6.59
CA TRP A 264 8.37 36.96 5.99
C TRP A 264 9.52 36.80 5.00
N PHE A 265 10.47 35.90 5.29
CA PHE A 265 11.58 35.62 4.38
C PHE A 265 11.13 34.81 3.16
N LEU A 266 10.15 33.92 3.33
CA LEU A 266 9.58 33.13 2.26
C LEU A 266 8.05 33.22 2.31
N PRO A 267 7.45 34.21 1.65
CA PRO A 267 6.00 34.37 1.62
C PRO A 267 5.28 33.15 1.03
N SER A 268 4.10 32.83 1.57
CA SER A 268 3.24 31.74 1.10
C SER A 268 2.70 31.93 -0.32
N THR A 269 2.76 33.17 -0.83
CA THR A 269 2.33 33.54 -2.18
C THR A 269 3.36 33.15 -3.24
N GLU A 270 4.64 33.10 -2.88
CA GLU A 270 5.73 32.82 -3.81
C GLU A 270 5.78 31.34 -4.22
N TRP A 271 6.32 31.07 -5.40
CA TRP A 271 6.41 29.70 -5.92
C TRP A 271 7.30 28.74 -5.10
N PRO A 272 8.40 29.13 -4.40
CA PRO A 272 9.23 28.16 -3.70
C PRO A 272 8.56 27.59 -2.44
N SER A 273 7.72 28.37 -1.74
CA SER A 273 6.92 27.88 -0.60
C SER A 273 5.82 26.92 -1.09
N LYS A 274 5.16 27.25 -2.20
CA LYS A 274 4.17 26.39 -2.86
C LYS A 274 4.78 25.06 -3.33
N LEU A 275 5.92 25.10 -4.04
CA LEU A 275 6.61 23.91 -4.54
C LEU A 275 7.10 23.00 -3.42
N SER A 276 7.70 23.57 -2.38
CA SER A 276 8.16 22.81 -1.21
C SER A 276 7.00 22.20 -0.42
N GLY A 277 5.80 22.78 -0.52
CA GLY A 277 4.61 22.36 0.23
C GLY A 277 4.64 22.83 1.68
N LEU A 278 5.46 23.84 1.97
CA LEU A 278 5.48 24.56 3.24
C LEU A 278 4.30 25.53 3.25
N ASN A 279 3.16 25.06 3.76
CA ASN A 279 1.96 25.87 3.86
C ASN A 279 1.85 26.47 5.28
N PRO A 280 1.44 27.73 5.43
CA PRO A 280 1.16 28.30 6.74
C PRO A 280 -0.14 27.68 7.29
N ILE A 281 -0.07 27.14 8.50
CA ILE A 281 -1.26 26.71 9.26
C ILE A 281 -1.68 27.83 10.20
N ILE A 282 -0.68 28.49 10.80
CA ILE A 282 -0.83 29.60 11.74
C ILE A 282 -0.20 30.83 11.12
N GLU A 283 -0.98 31.92 11.02
CA GLU A 283 -0.52 33.25 10.65
C GLU A 283 -0.64 34.16 11.88
N ALA A 284 0.49 34.64 12.40
CA ALA A 284 0.52 35.61 13.49
C ALA A 284 1.10 36.94 12.99
N LYS A 285 0.34 38.03 13.17
CA LYS A 285 0.73 39.38 12.75
C LYS A 285 1.01 40.24 13.99
N CYS A 286 1.97 41.16 13.92
CA CYS A 286 2.25 42.11 15.01
C CYS A 286 1.00 42.97 15.35
N GLU A 287 0.19 43.32 14.36
CA GLU A 287 -1.03 44.14 14.53
C GLU A 287 -2.11 43.47 15.39
N ARG A 288 -2.13 42.13 15.39
CA ARG A 288 -3.04 41.31 16.20
C ARG A 288 -2.25 40.22 16.91
N PHE A 289 -1.28 40.63 17.74
CA PHE A 289 -0.37 39.69 18.41
C PHE A 289 -1.09 38.74 19.38
N TRP A 290 -2.30 39.09 19.83
CA TRP A 290 -3.14 38.30 20.71
C TRP A 290 -4.00 37.26 19.97
N GLU A 291 -4.30 37.44 18.67
CA GLU A 291 -5.14 36.53 17.89
C GLU A 291 -4.32 35.56 17.01
N ILE A 292 -4.85 34.36 16.79
CA ILE A 292 -4.36 33.43 15.76
C ILE A 292 -5.15 33.65 14.49
N GLY A 293 -4.48 34.10 13.43
CA GLY A 293 -5.00 33.94 12.08
C GLY A 293 -4.87 32.47 11.67
N TRP A 294 -5.99 31.80 11.44
CA TRP A 294 -5.99 30.50 10.78
C TRP A 294 -6.04 30.75 9.27
N ALA A 295 -5.14 30.13 8.51
CA ALA A 295 -5.18 30.25 7.05
C ALA A 295 -6.48 29.59 6.52
N GLU A 296 -7.41 30.40 6.02
CA GLU A 296 -8.64 29.94 5.36
C GLU A 296 -8.32 29.54 3.93
N GLU A 297 -8.11 28.24 3.68
CA GLU A 297 -8.44 27.52 2.45
C GLU A 297 -8.02 26.04 2.57
N GLN A 298 -8.99 25.12 2.61
CA GLN A 298 -8.85 23.65 2.55
C GLN A 298 -7.87 23.00 3.55
N LEU A 299 -8.23 23.13 4.82
CA LEU A 299 -7.48 22.81 6.03
C LEU A 299 -7.00 21.34 6.22
N TRP A 300 -7.78 20.34 5.81
CA TRP A 300 -7.56 18.98 6.34
C TRP A 300 -6.28 18.33 5.81
N THR A 301 -5.86 18.59 4.57
CA THR A 301 -4.65 17.99 3.98
C THR A 301 -3.38 18.54 4.63
N TYR A 302 -3.37 19.82 5.04
CA TYR A 302 -2.22 20.44 5.71
C TYR A 302 -2.06 19.87 7.12
N TYR A 303 -3.16 19.79 7.88
CA TYR A 303 -3.15 19.14 9.18
C TYR A 303 -2.79 17.65 9.09
N ALA A 304 -3.39 16.91 8.14
CA ALA A 304 -3.10 15.50 7.93
C ALA A 304 -1.63 15.27 7.56
N ASN A 305 -1.03 16.16 6.75
CA ASN A 305 0.40 16.09 6.45
C ASN A 305 1.25 16.35 7.70
N PHE A 306 0.98 17.44 8.43
CA PHE A 306 1.74 17.82 9.62
C PHE A 306 1.72 16.74 10.72
N PHE A 307 0.53 16.30 11.11
CA PHE A 307 0.39 15.22 12.11
C PHE A 307 0.82 13.87 11.54
N GLY A 308 0.59 13.63 10.26
CA GLY A 308 1.01 12.41 9.56
C GLY A 308 2.52 12.20 9.64
N LEU A 309 3.33 13.23 9.40
CA LEU A 309 4.80 13.17 9.52
C LEU A 309 5.24 12.74 10.92
N LEU A 310 4.63 13.32 11.96
CA LEU A 310 4.94 13.00 13.35
C LEU A 310 4.57 11.55 13.70
N VAL A 311 3.37 11.11 13.33
CA VAL A 311 2.90 9.74 13.57
C VAL A 311 3.78 8.73 12.83
N PHE A 312 4.12 9.03 11.57
CA PHE A 312 4.95 8.16 10.73
C PHE A 312 6.36 7.99 11.28
N TYR A 313 6.96 9.08 11.75
CA TYR A 313 8.25 9.06 12.41
C TYR A 313 8.27 8.08 13.62
N HIS A 314 7.26 8.16 14.48
CA HIS A 314 7.16 7.28 15.65
C HIS A 314 6.93 5.82 15.25
N ILE A 315 6.04 5.55 14.29
CA ILE A 315 5.79 4.20 13.77
C ILE A 315 7.07 3.61 13.16
N LEU A 316 7.80 4.38 12.36
CA LEU A 316 9.06 3.96 11.75
C LEU A 316 10.12 3.62 12.79
N ILE A 317 10.26 4.42 13.86
CA ILE A 317 11.21 4.14 14.94
C ILE A 317 10.84 2.86 15.69
N ILE A 318 9.56 2.69 16.02
CA ILE A 318 9.07 1.46 16.66
C ILE A 318 9.39 0.26 15.79
N GLN A 319 9.11 0.36 14.48
CA GLN A 319 9.36 -0.73 13.55
C GLN A 319 10.86 -0.99 13.34
N TYR A 320 11.69 0.05 13.19
CA TYR A 320 13.14 -0.07 13.07
C TYR A 320 13.76 -0.72 14.31
N ARG A 321 13.29 -0.36 15.50
CA ARG A 321 13.73 -0.98 16.76
C ARG A 321 13.28 -2.41 16.87
N TRP A 322 12.07 -2.71 16.41
CA TRP A 322 11.56 -4.07 16.41
C TRP A 322 12.35 -4.95 15.42
N THR A 323 12.68 -4.43 14.22
CA THR A 323 13.51 -5.15 13.25
C THR A 323 14.97 -5.25 13.65
N LYS A 324 15.52 -4.29 14.40
CA LYS A 324 16.91 -4.33 14.91
C LYS A 324 17.04 -5.15 16.18
N GLY A 325 16.09 -5.05 17.12
CA GLY A 325 16.10 -5.75 18.41
C GLY A 325 15.88 -7.25 18.29
N GLY A 326 15.15 -7.70 17.27
CA GLY A 326 15.03 -9.12 16.92
C GLY A 326 16.34 -9.78 16.47
N ILE A 327 17.44 -9.03 16.32
CA ILE A 327 18.79 -9.55 16.03
C ILE A 327 19.49 -10.07 17.30
N ARG A 328 19.13 -9.55 18.49
CA ARG A 328 19.84 -9.87 19.76
C ARG A 328 19.20 -10.96 20.60
N GLY A 329 17.93 -11.31 20.37
CA GLY A 329 17.18 -12.28 21.17
C GLY A 329 17.05 -13.68 20.56
N PHE A 330 17.59 -13.90 19.36
CA PHE A 330 17.42 -15.14 18.59
C PHE A 330 18.71 -15.47 17.83
N SER A 331 19.85 -15.50 18.53
CA SER A 331 21.12 -15.99 17.98
C SER A 331 21.25 -17.51 18.18
N ILE A 332 20.20 -18.25 17.84
CA ILE A 332 20.28 -19.70 17.64
C ILE A 332 19.79 -19.93 16.22
N GLN A 333 20.77 -20.15 15.33
CA GLN A 333 20.65 -20.92 14.09
C GLN A 333 19.37 -20.70 13.26
N ASP A 334 19.26 -19.53 12.63
CA ASP A 334 18.57 -19.33 11.35
C ASP A 334 18.71 -17.84 11.01
N ASP A 335 19.61 -17.51 10.08
CA ASP A 335 19.71 -16.18 9.48
C ASP A 335 18.47 -15.91 8.61
N ALA A 336 17.31 -15.79 9.26
CA ALA A 336 16.06 -15.39 8.64
C ALA A 336 16.16 -13.92 8.20
N GLU A 337 16.62 -13.80 6.94
CA GLU A 337 16.67 -12.60 6.14
C GLU A 337 15.27 -11.92 6.09
N SER A 338 15.23 -10.65 5.68
CA SER A 338 14.01 -9.82 5.79
C SER A 338 12.80 -10.48 5.15
N SER A 339 11.72 -10.56 5.91
CA SER A 339 10.56 -11.44 5.71
C SER A 339 9.58 -10.98 4.62
N VAL A 340 10.08 -10.76 3.40
CA VAL A 340 9.24 -10.53 2.21
C VAL A 340 9.48 -11.60 1.13
N HIS A 341 10.62 -12.28 1.19
CA HIS A 341 11.09 -13.24 0.18
C HIS A 341 11.54 -14.58 0.79
N GLU A 342 10.93 -14.94 1.92
CA GLU A 342 11.19 -16.20 2.64
C GLU A 342 10.85 -17.45 1.80
N GLU A 343 10.29 -17.26 0.60
CA GLU A 343 10.06 -18.31 -0.40
C GLU A 343 11.34 -18.73 -1.13
N LEU A 344 12.46 -18.00 -0.96
CA LEU A 344 13.69 -18.16 -1.75
C LEU A 344 14.89 -18.75 -1.00
N LEU A 345 14.82 -18.90 0.33
CA LEU A 345 15.98 -19.35 1.11
C LEU A 345 15.92 -20.86 1.40
N PRO A 346 16.95 -21.64 1.01
CA PRO A 346 17.13 -23.00 1.49
C PRO A 346 17.66 -22.95 2.94
N ASN A 347 16.97 -23.58 3.89
CA ASN A 347 17.56 -23.91 5.18
C ASN A 347 18.51 -25.09 4.96
N ASP A 348 19.80 -24.93 5.23
CA ASP A 348 20.76 -26.03 5.16
C ASP A 348 20.68 -26.86 6.44
N SER A 349 19.94 -27.96 6.37
CA SER A 349 20.01 -29.06 7.34
C SER A 349 19.94 -30.36 6.55
N GLU A 350 20.93 -31.23 6.73
CA GLU A 350 21.19 -32.43 5.94
C GLU A 350 19.94 -33.31 5.72
N ALA A 351 19.58 -33.51 4.45
CA ALA A 351 18.57 -34.49 4.04
C ALA A 351 19.23 -35.81 3.65
N ASN A 352 18.88 -36.87 4.39
CA ASN A 352 19.18 -38.27 4.10
C ASN A 352 18.52 -38.70 2.76
N PRO A 353 19.24 -39.31 1.79
CA PRO A 353 18.78 -39.42 0.40
C PRO A 353 17.82 -40.56 0.06
N ASP A 354 17.41 -41.42 1.00
CA ASP A 354 16.62 -42.61 0.66
C ASP A 354 15.11 -42.41 0.83
N GLY A 355 14.45 -42.07 -0.28
CA GLY A 355 13.00 -41.97 -0.36
C GLY A 355 12.50 -41.69 -1.77
N THR A 356 12.62 -42.68 -2.67
CA THR A 356 12.13 -42.62 -4.04
C THR A 356 10.60 -42.67 -4.07
N PHE A 357 9.95 -41.50 -4.20
CA PHE A 357 8.52 -41.39 -4.53
C PHE A 357 8.36 -40.75 -5.92
N PRO A 358 7.34 -41.16 -6.71
CA PRO A 358 7.19 -40.70 -8.09
C PRO A 358 6.97 -39.18 -8.16
N LEU A 359 7.79 -38.51 -8.99
CA LEU A 359 7.75 -37.07 -9.21
C LEU A 359 6.45 -36.65 -9.92
N GLN A 360 5.47 -36.17 -9.14
CA GLN A 360 4.37 -35.39 -9.69
C GLN A 360 4.86 -33.96 -9.95
N ARG A 361 4.68 -33.44 -11.18
CA ARG A 361 5.11 -32.09 -11.57
C ARG A 361 4.47 -31.04 -10.63
N ILE A 362 5.28 -30.46 -9.75
CA ILE A 362 4.88 -29.41 -8.80
C ILE A 362 4.78 -28.09 -9.55
N THR A 363 3.59 -27.49 -9.60
CA THR A 363 3.35 -26.15 -10.15
C THR A 363 3.26 -25.12 -9.03
N SER A 364 3.52 -23.84 -9.34
CA SER A 364 3.34 -22.70 -8.41
C SER A 364 1.96 -22.67 -7.74
N GLU A 365 0.96 -23.20 -8.45
CA GLU A 365 -0.42 -23.37 -8.01
C GLU A 365 -0.57 -24.35 -6.82
N VAL A 366 0.22 -25.43 -6.79
CA VAL A 366 0.24 -26.40 -5.69
C VAL A 366 0.88 -25.78 -4.45
N VAL A 367 1.93 -24.97 -4.65
CA VAL A 367 2.61 -24.23 -3.58
C VAL A 367 1.67 -23.21 -2.92
N ASP A 368 0.88 -22.48 -3.71
CA ASP A 368 -0.10 -21.52 -3.18
C ASP A 368 -1.18 -22.20 -2.34
N ARG A 369 -1.75 -23.32 -2.83
CA ARG A 369 -2.73 -24.10 -2.06
C ARG A 369 -2.16 -24.55 -0.72
N GLN A 370 -0.91 -25.00 -0.68
CA GLN A 370 -0.27 -25.48 0.54
C GLN A 370 0.10 -24.36 1.52
N LYS A 371 0.59 -23.20 1.03
CA LYS A 371 0.86 -22.02 1.86
C LYS A 371 -0.42 -21.46 2.49
N ILE A 372 -1.48 -21.34 1.69
CA ILE A 372 -2.79 -20.91 2.16
C ILE A 372 -3.41 -21.96 3.09
N ALA A 373 -3.16 -23.26 2.89
CA ALA A 373 -3.57 -24.29 3.84
C ALA A 373 -2.85 -24.12 5.20
N PHE A 374 -1.55 -23.85 5.17
CA PHE A 374 -0.69 -23.75 6.36
C PHE A 374 -0.94 -22.52 7.22
N VAL A 375 -1.02 -21.33 6.61
CA VAL A 375 -1.25 -20.05 7.35
C VAL A 375 -2.48 -20.13 8.24
N PHE A 376 -3.49 -20.88 7.80
CA PHE A 376 -4.76 -21.01 8.50
C PHE A 376 -4.85 -22.27 9.38
N LYS A 377 -3.90 -23.21 9.28
CA LYS A 377 -3.84 -24.40 10.16
C LYS A 377 -3.46 -24.02 11.61
N GLY A 378 -2.74 -22.91 11.81
CA GLY A 378 -2.16 -22.50 13.09
C GLY A 378 -3.00 -21.59 14.01
N ARG A 379 -4.26 -21.25 13.70
CA ARG A 379 -5.03 -20.26 14.49
C ARG A 379 -6.48 -20.69 14.76
N ALA A 380 -6.73 -21.16 15.98
CA ALA A 380 -7.98 -21.18 16.78
C ALA A 380 -9.37 -21.38 16.12
N LYS A 381 -10.24 -22.15 16.81
CA LYS A 381 -11.73 -22.15 16.96
C LYS A 381 -12.67 -21.46 15.92
N VAL A 382 -12.26 -21.21 14.68
CA VAL A 382 -13.18 -20.85 13.59
C VAL A 382 -13.79 -22.15 13.04
N PRO A 383 -15.11 -22.22 12.76
CA PRO A 383 -15.70 -23.40 12.12
C PRO A 383 -14.90 -23.76 10.87
N SER A 384 -14.61 -25.05 10.67
CA SER A 384 -13.83 -25.56 9.53
C SER A 384 -14.33 -25.01 8.19
N ILE A 385 -15.64 -24.80 8.05
CA ILE A 385 -16.34 -24.31 6.87
C ILE A 385 -15.87 -22.90 6.44
N TRP A 386 -15.80 -21.93 7.36
CA TRP A 386 -15.40 -20.54 7.04
C TRP A 386 -13.92 -20.47 6.66
N ARG A 387 -13.09 -21.26 7.33
CA ARG A 387 -11.65 -21.34 7.03
C ARG A 387 -11.42 -21.89 5.62
N GLN A 388 -12.06 -23.01 5.29
CA GLN A 388 -11.90 -23.67 3.99
C GLN A 388 -12.49 -22.82 2.85
N SER A 389 -13.65 -22.19 3.06
CA SER A 389 -14.26 -21.28 2.10
C SER A 389 -13.33 -20.10 1.79
N PHE A 390 -12.73 -19.50 2.83
CA PHE A 390 -11.79 -18.39 2.64
C PHE A 390 -10.52 -18.80 1.89
N GLN A 391 -9.96 -19.98 2.18
CA GLN A 391 -8.80 -20.51 1.47
C GLN A 391 -9.06 -20.71 -0.03
N GLN A 392 -10.23 -21.26 -0.38
CA GLN A 392 -10.62 -21.45 -1.77
C GLN A 392 -10.85 -20.12 -2.50
N VAL A 393 -11.46 -19.14 -1.82
CA VAL A 393 -11.63 -17.78 -2.36
C VAL A 393 -10.28 -17.13 -2.62
N CYS A 394 -9.33 -17.19 -1.68
CA CYS A 394 -7.98 -16.65 -1.89
C CYS A 394 -7.27 -17.29 -3.07
N TYR A 395 -7.37 -18.62 -3.22
CA TYR A 395 -6.79 -19.33 -4.34
C TYR A 395 -7.44 -18.94 -5.68
N PHE A 396 -8.77 -18.84 -5.71
CA PHE A 396 -9.51 -18.37 -6.89
C PHE A 396 -9.05 -16.97 -7.30
N ILE A 397 -8.98 -16.04 -6.34
CA ILE A 397 -8.51 -14.66 -6.57
C ILE A 397 -7.09 -14.63 -7.11
N LEU A 398 -6.16 -15.41 -6.54
CA LEU A 398 -4.77 -15.46 -7.00
C LEU A 398 -4.65 -16.02 -8.43
N TYR A 399 -5.36 -17.11 -8.73
CA TYR A 399 -5.38 -17.68 -10.08
C TYR A 399 -5.98 -16.71 -11.11
N HIS A 400 -7.03 -15.98 -10.71
CA HIS A 400 -7.80 -15.07 -11.57
C HIS A 400 -7.28 -13.61 -11.48
N CYS A 401 -6.14 -13.38 -10.82
CA CYS A 401 -5.61 -12.05 -10.54
C CYS A 401 -5.36 -11.21 -11.81
N TYR A 402 -5.02 -11.87 -12.93
CA TYR A 402 -4.85 -11.19 -14.21
C TYR A 402 -6.14 -10.51 -14.67
N ALA A 403 -7.32 -11.10 -14.44
CA ALA A 403 -8.59 -10.49 -14.84
C ALA A 403 -8.87 -9.22 -14.02
N PHE A 404 -8.59 -9.25 -12.71
CA PHE A 404 -8.71 -8.05 -11.86
C PHE A 404 -7.73 -6.94 -12.27
N ALA A 405 -6.51 -7.30 -12.66
CA ALA A 405 -5.54 -6.35 -13.21
C ALA A 405 -5.99 -5.71 -14.53
N LEU A 406 -6.55 -6.50 -15.45
CA LEU A 406 -7.12 -5.99 -16.70
C LEU A 406 -8.33 -5.09 -16.47
N LEU A 407 -9.22 -5.46 -15.54
CA LEU A 407 -10.35 -4.63 -15.12
C LEU A 407 -9.88 -3.31 -14.50
N ALA A 408 -8.84 -3.34 -13.66
CA ALA A 408 -8.30 -2.13 -13.04
C ALA A 408 -7.76 -1.14 -14.09
N MET A 409 -7.08 -1.62 -15.15
CA MET A 409 -6.65 -0.79 -16.27
C MET A 409 -7.82 -0.15 -17.01
N MET A 410 -8.87 -0.92 -17.32
CA MET A 410 -10.07 -0.37 -17.97
C MET A 410 -10.75 0.68 -17.09
N THR A 411 -10.84 0.41 -15.79
CA THR A 411 -11.44 1.34 -14.82
C THR A 411 -10.63 2.63 -14.74
N PHE A 412 -9.30 2.53 -14.73
CA PHE A 412 -8.41 3.69 -14.80
C PHE A 412 -8.67 4.54 -16.05
N ALA A 413 -8.75 3.90 -17.23
CA ALA A 413 -8.99 4.59 -18.49
C ALA A 413 -10.34 5.33 -18.50
N LEU A 414 -11.39 4.70 -18.01
CA LEU A 414 -12.75 5.28 -18.00
C LEU A 414 -12.95 6.34 -16.92
N MET A 415 -12.25 6.25 -15.79
CA MET A 415 -12.28 7.28 -14.75
C MET A 415 -11.51 8.54 -15.16
N TYR A 416 -10.41 8.38 -15.91
CA TYR A 416 -9.51 9.45 -16.30
C TYR A 416 -9.34 9.49 -17.82
N HIS A 417 -10.31 10.12 -18.50
CA HIS A 417 -10.30 10.27 -19.96
C HIS A 417 -9.02 10.98 -20.43
N SER A 418 -8.23 10.27 -21.22
CA SER A 418 -6.88 10.67 -21.64
C SER A 418 -6.37 9.81 -22.79
N VAL A 419 -5.42 10.33 -23.58
CA VAL A 419 -4.71 9.54 -24.60
C VAL A 419 -3.94 8.38 -23.97
N PHE A 420 -3.34 8.61 -22.80
CA PHE A 420 -2.68 7.53 -22.06
C PHE A 420 -3.67 6.48 -21.52
N GLY A 421 -4.84 6.91 -21.08
CA GLY A 421 -5.95 6.02 -20.73
C GLY A 421 -6.42 5.18 -21.92
N LEU A 422 -6.35 5.69 -23.15
CA LEU A 422 -6.71 4.91 -24.36
C LEU A 422 -5.84 3.65 -24.47
N ILE A 423 -4.55 3.73 -24.17
CA ILE A 423 -3.65 2.57 -24.18
C ILE A 423 -4.12 1.53 -23.14
N PHE A 424 -4.49 1.98 -21.94
CA PHE A 424 -5.07 1.13 -20.88
C PHE A 424 -6.47 0.59 -21.18
N LEU A 425 -7.18 1.15 -22.16
CA LEU A 425 -8.44 0.62 -22.65
C LEU A 425 -8.22 -0.41 -23.78
N LEU A 426 -7.30 -0.11 -24.70
CA LEU A 426 -6.97 -0.98 -25.84
C LEU A 426 -6.33 -2.30 -25.39
N LEU A 427 -5.38 -2.24 -24.45
CA LEU A 427 -4.61 -3.42 -24.04
C LEU A 427 -5.51 -4.53 -23.44
N PRO A 428 -6.40 -4.25 -22.47
CA PRO A 428 -7.32 -5.26 -21.93
C PRO A 428 -8.24 -5.85 -23.00
N CYS A 429 -8.78 -5.01 -23.89
CA CYS A 429 -9.65 -5.44 -24.99
C CYS A 429 -8.92 -6.44 -25.92
N ILE A 430 -7.67 -6.13 -26.29
CA ILE A 430 -6.84 -7.03 -27.11
C ILE A 430 -6.49 -8.31 -26.34
N LEU A 431 -6.05 -8.18 -25.08
CA LEU A 431 -5.64 -9.33 -24.26
C LEU A 431 -6.80 -10.30 -23.99
N TRP A 432 -8.04 -9.81 -23.86
CA TRP A 432 -9.22 -10.65 -23.70
C TRP A 432 -9.66 -11.35 -24.97
N ALA A 433 -9.48 -10.73 -26.13
CA ALA A 433 -9.76 -11.36 -27.42
C ALA A 433 -8.82 -12.55 -27.70
N LEU A 434 -7.62 -12.58 -27.11
CA LEU A 434 -6.66 -13.66 -27.27
C LEU A 434 -7.08 -14.94 -26.51
N PRO A 435 -6.86 -16.15 -27.07
CA PRO A 435 -7.20 -17.42 -26.41
C PRO A 435 -6.43 -17.60 -25.08
N ASN A 436 -5.12 -17.30 -25.07
CA ASN A 436 -4.24 -17.47 -23.90
C ASN A 436 -4.02 -16.16 -23.11
N SER A 437 -5.10 -15.45 -22.80
CA SER A 437 -5.08 -14.13 -22.14
C SER A 437 -4.20 -14.07 -20.89
N ARG A 438 -4.22 -15.09 -20.03
CA ARG A 438 -3.39 -15.17 -18.80
C ARG A 438 -1.88 -15.10 -19.11
N GLN A 439 -1.42 -15.92 -20.05
CA GLN A 439 0.01 -15.99 -20.39
C GLN A 439 0.51 -14.71 -21.08
N TRP A 440 -0.32 -14.13 -21.96
CA TRP A 440 0.00 -12.85 -22.59
C TRP A 440 0.02 -11.69 -21.58
N SER A 441 -0.92 -11.67 -20.64
CA SER A 441 -0.96 -10.67 -19.55
C SER A 441 0.29 -10.75 -18.67
N PHE A 442 0.78 -11.96 -18.38
CA PHE A 442 2.03 -12.14 -17.65
C PHE A 442 3.24 -11.63 -18.41
N ARG A 443 3.40 -12.01 -19.69
CA ARG A 443 4.52 -11.56 -20.54
C ARG A 443 4.56 -10.03 -20.68
N LEU A 444 3.39 -9.39 -20.74
CA LEU A 444 3.28 -7.94 -20.91
C LEU A 444 3.30 -7.16 -19.58
N SER A 445 3.14 -7.84 -18.45
CA SER A 445 3.08 -7.22 -17.13
C SER A 445 4.25 -6.27 -16.78
N PRO A 446 5.55 -6.55 -17.09
CA PRO A 446 6.62 -5.61 -16.75
C PRO A 446 6.49 -4.29 -17.51
N VAL A 447 6.08 -4.34 -18.78
CA VAL A 447 5.87 -3.14 -19.61
C VAL A 447 4.66 -2.35 -19.10
N ILE A 448 3.58 -3.05 -18.75
CA ILE A 448 2.36 -2.42 -18.20
C ILE A 448 2.66 -1.70 -16.90
N VAL A 449 3.37 -2.34 -15.97
CA VAL A 449 3.70 -1.74 -14.67
C VAL A 449 4.64 -0.55 -14.84
N ALA A 450 5.67 -0.66 -15.67
CA ALA A 450 6.58 0.47 -15.94
C ALA A 450 5.85 1.68 -16.54
N TYR A 451 4.92 1.42 -17.46
CA TYR A 451 4.07 2.46 -18.03
C TYR A 451 3.12 3.06 -16.98
N ALA A 452 2.52 2.23 -16.12
CA ALA A 452 1.63 2.69 -15.04
C ALA A 452 2.38 3.57 -14.02
N GLU A 453 3.59 3.18 -13.64
CA GLU A 453 4.46 3.95 -12.75
C GLU A 453 4.81 5.32 -13.35
N PHE A 454 5.18 5.35 -14.63
CA PHE A 454 5.44 6.60 -15.34
C PHE A 454 4.22 7.53 -15.29
N LEU A 455 3.02 7.02 -15.60
CA LEU A 455 1.79 7.82 -15.54
C LEU A 455 1.49 8.33 -14.13
N LEU A 456 1.77 7.53 -13.10
CA LEU A 456 1.52 7.91 -11.71
C LEU A 456 2.50 9.01 -11.24
N ILE A 457 3.78 8.90 -11.60
CA ILE A 457 4.79 9.94 -11.33
C ILE A 457 4.45 11.22 -12.07
N ALA A 458 4.09 11.13 -13.35
CA ALA A 458 3.69 12.29 -14.13
C ALA A 458 2.45 12.95 -13.52
N GLN A 459 1.42 12.19 -13.12
CA GLN A 459 0.26 12.75 -12.42
C GLN A 459 0.66 13.43 -11.11
N TYR A 460 1.60 12.88 -10.35
CA TYR A 460 2.07 13.51 -9.12
C TYR A 460 2.67 14.90 -9.41
N ILE A 461 3.49 15.02 -10.45
CA ILE A 461 4.10 16.30 -10.84
C ILE A 461 3.04 17.33 -11.21
N TYR A 462 2.03 16.94 -12.00
CA TYR A 462 0.90 17.82 -12.35
C TYR A 462 -0.06 18.11 -11.18
N SER A 463 0.01 17.34 -10.10
CA SER A 463 -0.80 17.56 -8.90
C SER A 463 -0.15 18.55 -7.92
N MET A 464 1.12 18.92 -8.14
CA MET A 464 1.80 19.95 -7.37
C MET A 464 1.30 21.35 -7.77
N PRO A 465 1.32 22.34 -6.85
CA PRO A 465 0.79 23.69 -7.10
C PRO A 465 1.76 24.54 -7.96
N LEU A 466 1.95 24.16 -9.23
CA LEU A 466 2.77 24.89 -10.22
C LEU A 466 1.89 25.57 -11.29
N GLU A 467 0.78 26.18 -10.87
CA GLU A 467 -0.21 26.80 -11.78
C GLU A 467 0.41 27.84 -12.73
N GLU A 468 1.50 28.49 -12.31
CA GLU A 468 2.18 29.56 -13.04
C GLU A 468 3.24 29.05 -14.04
N PHE A 469 3.72 27.81 -13.90
CA PHE A 469 4.83 27.26 -14.71
C PHE A 469 4.42 26.12 -15.64
N LEU A 470 3.24 25.52 -15.45
CA LEU A 470 2.75 24.46 -16.30
C LEU A 470 1.93 25.07 -17.45
N PRO A 471 2.22 24.71 -18.72
CA PRO A 471 1.45 25.20 -19.86
C PRO A 471 -0.01 24.74 -19.71
N GLN A 472 -0.94 25.70 -19.64
CA GLN A 472 -2.38 25.44 -19.58
C GLN A 472 -2.97 25.16 -20.97
N ASP A 473 -2.15 24.66 -21.90
CA ASP A 473 -2.57 24.42 -23.26
C ASP A 473 -3.63 23.31 -23.31
N ASN A 474 -4.61 23.46 -24.20
CA ASN A 474 -5.66 22.45 -24.46
C ASN A 474 -5.06 21.05 -24.73
N TYR A 475 -3.84 20.98 -25.27
CA TYR A 475 -3.09 19.75 -25.47
C TYR A 475 -2.79 18.99 -24.17
N MET A 476 -2.46 19.66 -23.06
CA MET A 476 -2.19 18.99 -21.79
C MET A 476 -3.44 18.33 -21.20
N LYS A 477 -4.60 18.95 -21.43
CA LYS A 477 -5.91 18.39 -21.07
C LYS A 477 -6.25 17.14 -21.88
N ILE A 478 -5.86 17.09 -23.16
CA ILE A 478 -6.01 15.92 -24.05
C ILE A 478 -5.08 14.78 -23.62
N ILE A 479 -3.85 15.11 -23.25
CA ILE A 479 -2.83 14.15 -22.79
C ILE A 479 -3.27 13.43 -21.51
N GLY A 480 -4.09 14.07 -20.67
CA GLY A 480 -4.75 13.43 -19.52
C GLY A 480 -4.30 13.89 -18.14
N PHE A 481 -3.44 14.89 -18.08
CA PHE A 481 -3.02 15.47 -16.82
C PHE A 481 -3.95 16.63 -16.47
N GLN A 482 -5.03 16.32 -15.77
CA GLN A 482 -5.93 17.34 -15.25
C GLN A 482 -5.25 18.02 -14.06
N LEU A 483 -5.07 19.34 -14.15
CA LEU A 483 -4.71 20.17 -13.01
C LEU A 483 -5.83 20.05 -11.98
N ALA A 484 -5.49 19.55 -10.79
CA ALA A 484 -6.48 19.35 -9.75
C ALA A 484 -6.98 20.71 -9.26
N ALA A 485 -8.27 21.00 -9.44
CA ALA A 485 -8.88 22.26 -9.01
C ALA A 485 -8.70 22.53 -7.50
N ASN A 486 -8.57 21.46 -6.71
CA ASN A 486 -8.44 21.50 -5.26
C ASN A 486 -7.40 20.47 -4.80
N ARG A 487 -6.70 20.73 -3.69
CA ARG A 487 -5.70 19.80 -3.12
C ARG A 487 -6.33 18.47 -2.67
N THR A 488 -7.60 18.51 -2.25
CA THR A 488 -8.37 17.32 -1.89
C THR A 488 -8.62 16.42 -3.11
N MET A 489 -8.92 17.02 -4.25
CA MET A 489 -9.06 16.32 -5.52
C MET A 489 -7.71 15.77 -5.98
N ALA A 490 -6.61 16.50 -5.77
CA ALA A 490 -5.26 16.00 -6.03
C ALA A 490 -4.95 14.72 -5.23
N PHE A 491 -5.26 14.71 -3.93
CA PHE A 491 -5.11 13.52 -3.10
C PHE A 491 -6.00 12.36 -3.58
N ILE A 492 -7.30 12.61 -3.81
CA ILE A 492 -8.25 11.56 -4.22
C ILE A 492 -7.82 10.95 -5.56
N THR A 493 -7.41 11.78 -6.52
CA THR A 493 -6.99 11.31 -7.85
C THR A 493 -5.72 10.46 -7.75
N LEU A 494 -4.69 10.90 -7.01
CA LEU A 494 -3.48 10.12 -6.78
C LEU A 494 -3.75 8.81 -6.03
N ALA A 495 -4.54 8.86 -4.96
CA ALA A 495 -4.87 7.70 -4.15
C ALA A 495 -5.67 6.66 -4.95
N THR A 496 -6.64 7.11 -5.75
CA THR A 496 -7.44 6.23 -6.62
C THR A 496 -6.57 5.60 -7.70
N LYS A 497 -5.69 6.38 -8.35
CA LYS A 497 -4.77 5.86 -9.36
C LYS A 497 -3.81 4.84 -8.73
N PHE A 498 -3.21 5.13 -7.58
CA PHE A 498 -2.35 4.18 -6.85
C PHE A 498 -3.09 2.88 -6.49
N LEU A 499 -4.34 2.97 -6.01
CA LEU A 499 -5.15 1.80 -5.68
C LEU A 499 -5.44 0.92 -6.90
N LEU A 500 -5.77 1.55 -8.05
CA LEU A 500 -5.98 0.85 -9.32
C LEU A 500 -4.70 0.18 -9.86
N LEU A 501 -3.51 0.63 -9.42
CA LEU A 501 -2.24 0.02 -9.78
C LEU A 501 -1.88 -1.21 -8.91
N LEU A 502 -2.44 -1.36 -7.70
CA LEU A 502 -2.10 -2.49 -6.82
C LEU A 502 -2.29 -3.88 -7.48
N PRO A 503 -3.39 -4.16 -8.20
CA PRO A 503 -3.54 -5.43 -8.93
C PRO A 503 -2.47 -5.65 -10.01
N LEU A 504 -1.93 -4.58 -10.61
CA LEU A 504 -0.85 -4.67 -11.60
C LEU A 504 0.48 -5.07 -10.97
N PHE A 505 0.81 -4.54 -9.79
CA PHE A 505 1.97 -4.97 -9.02
C PHE A 505 1.87 -6.44 -8.60
N VAL A 506 0.67 -6.89 -8.18
CA VAL A 506 0.43 -8.30 -7.88
C VAL A 506 0.59 -9.16 -9.15
N LEU A 507 0.07 -8.71 -10.29
CA LEU A 507 0.21 -9.40 -11.58
C LEU A 507 1.68 -9.62 -11.96
N LEU A 508 2.51 -8.58 -11.85
CA LEU A 508 3.95 -8.66 -12.11
C LEU A 508 4.64 -9.63 -11.15
N ARG A 509 4.31 -9.57 -9.86
CA ARG A 509 4.86 -10.49 -8.86
C ARG A 509 4.51 -11.94 -9.18
N LEU A 510 3.24 -12.20 -9.54
CA LEU A 510 2.78 -13.54 -9.90
C LEU A 510 3.51 -14.06 -11.16
N HIS A 511 3.69 -13.20 -12.16
CA HIS A 511 4.44 -13.54 -13.37
C HIS A 511 5.89 -13.92 -13.06
N LEU A 512 6.62 -13.07 -12.35
CA LEU A 512 8.04 -13.29 -12.06
C LEU A 512 8.24 -14.47 -11.12
N ARG A 513 7.32 -14.68 -10.18
CA ARG A 513 7.29 -15.87 -9.33
C ARG A 513 7.07 -17.14 -10.14
N GLU A 514 6.10 -17.16 -11.06
CA GLU A 514 5.85 -18.32 -11.93
C GLU A 514 7.06 -18.61 -12.83
N HIS A 515 7.65 -17.57 -13.43
CA HIS A 515 8.88 -17.70 -14.22
C HIS A 515 10.06 -18.25 -13.40
N PHE A 516 10.22 -17.79 -12.15
CA PHE A 516 11.25 -18.29 -11.24
C PHE A 516 11.04 -19.78 -10.91
N TYR A 517 9.81 -20.18 -10.53
CA TYR A 517 9.51 -21.59 -10.28
C TYR A 517 9.67 -22.46 -11.53
N ASP A 518 9.33 -21.93 -12.71
CA ASP A 518 9.52 -22.62 -13.97
C ASP A 518 11.01 -22.81 -14.32
N SER A 519 11.89 -21.91 -13.87
CA SER A 519 13.34 -21.99 -14.08
C SER A 519 14.07 -22.99 -13.16
N LEU A 520 13.48 -23.35 -12.01
CA LEU A 520 14.07 -24.30 -11.06
C LEU A 520 14.00 -25.74 -11.58
N SER A 521 15.02 -26.55 -11.25
CA SER A 521 15.00 -27.98 -11.51
C SER A 521 13.94 -28.70 -10.64
N ASP A 522 13.44 -29.85 -11.10
CA ASP A 522 12.41 -30.60 -10.36
C ASP A 522 12.89 -31.02 -8.96
N HIS A 523 14.19 -31.31 -8.79
CA HIS A 523 14.80 -31.56 -7.49
C HIS A 523 14.78 -30.32 -6.57
N GLU A 524 15.09 -29.13 -7.09
CA GLU A 524 15.05 -27.87 -6.32
C GLU A 524 13.62 -27.47 -5.95
N ARG A 525 12.65 -27.68 -6.86
CA ARG A 525 11.22 -27.47 -6.57
C ARG A 525 10.75 -28.33 -5.39
N GLN A 526 11.16 -29.59 -5.38
CA GLN A 526 10.80 -30.53 -4.33
C GLN A 526 11.55 -30.23 -3.02
N ARG A 527 12.81 -29.76 -3.10
CA ARG A 527 13.57 -29.25 -1.94
C ARG A 527 12.86 -28.07 -1.30
N GLN A 528 12.41 -27.08 -2.07
CA GLN A 528 11.73 -25.91 -1.49
C GLN A 528 10.39 -26.24 -0.80
N LEU A 529 9.66 -27.27 -1.27
CA LEU A 529 8.46 -27.76 -0.58
C LEU A 529 8.78 -28.50 0.72
N ASN A 530 9.82 -29.33 0.72
CA ASN A 530 10.19 -30.13 1.89
C ASN A 530 10.80 -29.29 3.02
N TYR A 531 11.55 -28.23 2.68
CA TYR A 531 12.27 -27.39 3.65
C TYR A 531 11.43 -26.24 4.22
N GLY A 532 10.32 -25.86 3.57
CA GLY A 532 9.42 -24.81 4.05
C GLY A 532 8.52 -25.26 5.22
N THR A 533 9.07 -25.58 6.40
CA THR A 533 8.27 -25.86 7.63
C THR A 533 7.29 -27.05 7.55
N PHE A 534 7.35 -27.89 6.51
CA PHE A 534 6.41 -29.01 6.30
C PHE A 534 6.96 -30.39 6.72
N GLU A 535 7.92 -30.45 7.64
CA GLU A 535 8.25 -31.70 8.33
C GLU A 535 7.18 -32.05 9.38
N VAL A 536 6.01 -32.51 8.95
CA VAL A 536 5.03 -33.13 9.87
C VAL A 536 4.69 -34.57 9.48
N ARG A 537 5.31 -35.15 8.44
CA ARG A 537 4.99 -36.53 8.04
C ARG A 537 5.87 -37.64 8.62
N ARG A 538 6.82 -37.36 9.52
CA ARG A 538 7.72 -38.43 10.02
C ARG A 538 7.33 -39.10 11.34
N LYS A 539 6.38 -38.57 12.13
CA LYS A 539 5.91 -39.24 13.37
C LYS A 539 4.43 -38.96 13.69
N GLN A 540 3.50 -39.51 12.92
CA GLN A 540 2.10 -39.58 13.33
C GLN A 540 1.79 -40.96 13.93
N SER A 541 1.41 -40.97 15.20
CA SER A 541 0.88 -42.14 15.90
C SER A 541 -0.44 -42.59 15.27
N ALA A 542 -0.75 -43.89 15.36
CA ALA A 542 -1.88 -44.54 14.70
C ALA A 542 -3.27 -43.92 15.02
N GLN A 543 -3.37 -43.13 16.09
CA GLN A 543 -4.60 -42.45 16.53
C GLN A 543 -4.94 -41.22 15.66
N GLU A 544 -3.95 -40.47 15.15
CA GLU A 544 -4.18 -39.27 14.32
C GLU A 544 -4.47 -39.59 12.85
N ARG A 545 -4.05 -40.76 12.36
CA ARG A 545 -4.38 -41.22 11.00
C ARG A 545 -5.88 -41.41 10.81
N LYS A 546 -6.58 -41.94 11.82
CA LYS A 546 -8.04 -42.14 11.77
C LYS A 546 -8.84 -40.83 11.78
N ALA A 547 -8.36 -39.81 12.51
CA ALA A 547 -8.98 -38.48 12.50
C ALA A 547 -8.72 -37.75 11.16
N SER A 548 -7.52 -37.91 10.58
CA SER A 548 -7.19 -37.39 9.25
C SER A 548 -7.97 -38.06 8.12
N GLU A 549 -8.20 -39.38 8.19
CA GLU A 549 -9.02 -40.12 7.20
C GLU A 549 -10.51 -39.76 7.28
N ALA A 550 -11.03 -39.49 8.49
CA ALA A 550 -12.39 -38.98 8.68
C ALA A 550 -12.55 -37.52 8.17
N GLU A 551 -11.54 -36.68 8.36
CA GLU A 551 -11.52 -35.30 7.85
C GLU A 551 -11.32 -35.28 6.32
N GLU A 552 -10.49 -36.17 5.76
CA GLU A 552 -10.25 -36.28 4.31
C GLU A 552 -11.45 -36.87 3.55
N SER A 553 -12.20 -37.80 4.15
CA SER A 553 -13.47 -38.32 3.60
C SER A 553 -14.60 -37.28 3.67
N PHE A 554 -14.66 -36.45 4.71
CA PHE A 554 -15.57 -35.32 4.80
C PHE A 554 -15.22 -34.19 3.80
N ILE A 555 -13.92 -33.88 3.62
CA ILE A 555 -13.42 -32.94 2.60
C ILE A 555 -13.77 -33.42 1.19
N ARG A 556 -13.72 -34.74 0.91
CA ARG A 556 -14.18 -35.32 -0.35
C ARG A 556 -15.70 -35.14 -0.56
N GLY A 557 -16.47 -35.18 0.52
CA GLY A 557 -17.90 -34.85 0.52
C GLY A 557 -18.17 -33.38 0.18
N ASP A 558 -17.42 -32.42 0.72
CA ASP A 558 -17.70 -30.99 0.56
C ASP A 558 -17.07 -30.36 -0.70
N THR A 559 -15.95 -30.90 -1.19
CA THR A 559 -15.45 -30.60 -2.55
C THR A 559 -16.48 -30.94 -3.63
N SER A 560 -17.31 -31.96 -3.41
CA SER A 560 -18.42 -32.28 -4.31
C SER A 560 -19.53 -31.21 -4.28
N ALA A 561 -19.78 -30.56 -3.14
CA ALA A 561 -20.74 -29.46 -3.03
C ALA A 561 -20.25 -28.21 -3.79
N PHE A 562 -18.98 -27.84 -3.66
CA PHE A 562 -18.39 -26.75 -4.43
C PHE A 562 -18.31 -27.05 -5.93
N GLU A 563 -17.97 -28.28 -6.32
CA GLU A 563 -18.05 -28.69 -7.71
C GLU A 563 -19.47 -28.56 -8.25
N ASN A 564 -20.48 -28.96 -7.46
CA ASN A 564 -21.89 -28.82 -7.84
C ASN A 564 -22.30 -27.35 -7.95
N ILE A 565 -21.85 -26.48 -7.04
CA ILE A 565 -22.09 -25.02 -7.10
C ILE A 565 -21.45 -24.43 -8.36
N SER A 566 -20.20 -24.77 -8.67
CA SER A 566 -19.54 -24.27 -9.89
C SER A 566 -20.19 -24.78 -11.17
N LYS A 567 -20.66 -26.03 -11.19
CA LYS A 567 -21.43 -26.61 -12.30
C LYS A 567 -22.78 -25.89 -12.45
N TYR A 568 -23.46 -25.60 -11.35
CA TYR A 568 -24.72 -24.87 -11.33
C TYR A 568 -24.55 -23.42 -11.81
N LEU A 569 -23.55 -22.71 -11.28
CA LEU A 569 -23.19 -21.36 -11.72
C LEU A 569 -22.85 -21.34 -13.21
N ALA A 570 -22.03 -22.27 -13.70
CA ALA A 570 -21.71 -22.37 -15.12
C ALA A 570 -22.94 -22.61 -16.00
N SER A 571 -23.94 -23.37 -15.49
CA SER A 571 -25.20 -23.60 -16.20
C SER A 571 -26.07 -22.34 -16.28
N ILE A 572 -26.08 -21.51 -15.24
CA ILE A 572 -26.90 -20.29 -15.19
C ILE A 572 -26.25 -19.13 -15.95
N TRP A 573 -24.91 -19.05 -15.92
CA TRP A 573 -24.20 -17.86 -16.39
C TRP A 573 -24.39 -17.55 -17.88
N ILE A 574 -24.63 -18.57 -18.72
CA ILE A 574 -24.96 -18.32 -20.13
C ILE A 574 -26.29 -17.56 -20.32
N PHE A 575 -27.26 -17.79 -19.43
CA PHE A 575 -28.52 -17.03 -19.43
C PHE A 575 -28.31 -15.62 -18.91
N VAL A 576 -27.42 -15.43 -17.93
CA VAL A 576 -27.00 -14.10 -17.46
C VAL A 576 -26.38 -13.30 -18.62
N VAL A 577 -25.50 -13.92 -19.42
CA VAL A 577 -24.95 -13.28 -20.63
C VAL A 577 -26.06 -12.87 -21.59
N ALA A 578 -27.02 -13.75 -21.89
CA ALA A 578 -28.11 -13.44 -22.80
C ALA A 578 -29.00 -12.30 -22.27
N LEU A 579 -29.24 -12.24 -20.96
CA LEU A 579 -30.03 -11.19 -20.32
C LEU A 579 -29.30 -9.84 -20.31
N VAL A 580 -28.01 -9.82 -19.98
CA VAL A 580 -27.19 -8.59 -20.03
C VAL A 580 -27.04 -8.08 -21.47
N LEU A 581 -26.95 -9.00 -22.43
CA LEU A 581 -26.97 -8.65 -23.85
C LEU A 581 -28.29 -8.00 -24.25
N LEU A 582 -29.43 -8.55 -23.82
CA LEU A 582 -30.74 -7.92 -24.03
C LEU A 582 -30.83 -6.53 -23.38
N TYR A 583 -30.34 -6.38 -22.15
CA TYR A 583 -30.30 -5.09 -21.46
C TYR A 583 -29.51 -4.01 -22.24
N ASN A 584 -28.45 -4.40 -22.94
CA ASN A 584 -27.68 -3.50 -23.81
C ASN A 584 -28.45 -3.09 -25.07
N CYS A 585 -29.36 -3.95 -25.56
CA CYS A 585 -30.22 -3.66 -26.70
C CYS A 585 -31.29 -2.61 -26.35
N LEU A 586 -31.76 -2.58 -25.09
CA LEU A 586 -32.78 -1.65 -24.58
C LEU A 586 -32.17 -0.28 -24.25
N THR A 587 -31.43 0.30 -25.20
CA THR A 587 -30.86 1.63 -25.05
C THR A 587 -31.80 2.66 -25.65
N GLU A 588 -32.14 3.66 -24.84
CA GLU A 588 -32.94 4.82 -25.24
C GLU A 588 -32.01 6.05 -25.27
N PRO A 589 -31.93 6.78 -26.40
CA PRO A 589 -32.55 6.50 -27.71
C PRO A 589 -31.93 5.28 -28.42
N PRO A 590 -32.64 4.67 -29.39
CA PRO A 590 -32.12 3.53 -30.14
C PRO A 590 -30.97 3.98 -31.05
N VAL A 591 -29.79 3.40 -30.80
CA VAL A 591 -28.54 3.73 -31.49
C VAL A 591 -28.05 2.56 -32.34
N LEU A 592 -27.30 2.85 -33.41
CA LEU A 592 -26.85 1.83 -34.36
C LEU A 592 -26.06 0.69 -33.70
N TYR A 593 -25.20 1.00 -32.71
CA TYR A 593 -24.46 -0.06 -32.02
C TYR A 593 -25.36 -0.96 -31.17
N ALA A 594 -26.50 -0.45 -30.67
CA ALA A 594 -27.49 -1.24 -29.94
C ALA A 594 -28.21 -2.23 -30.87
N LEU A 595 -28.44 -1.83 -32.13
CA LEU A 595 -28.95 -2.72 -33.17
C LEU A 595 -27.99 -3.89 -33.43
N GLY A 596 -26.67 -3.64 -33.45
CA GLY A 596 -25.69 -4.71 -33.58
C GLY A 596 -25.75 -5.71 -32.42
N TYR A 597 -25.92 -5.25 -31.18
CA TYR A 597 -26.16 -6.14 -30.04
C TYR A 597 -27.46 -6.93 -30.18
N PHE A 598 -28.52 -6.33 -30.72
CA PHE A 598 -29.80 -7.01 -30.96
C PHE A 598 -29.66 -8.13 -32.01
N VAL A 599 -28.91 -7.90 -33.09
CA VAL A 599 -28.62 -8.94 -34.09
C VAL A 599 -27.85 -10.11 -33.46
N LEU A 600 -26.86 -9.83 -32.61
CA LEU A 600 -26.09 -10.85 -31.89
C LEU A 600 -26.96 -11.62 -30.88
N TRP A 601 -27.85 -10.93 -30.17
CA TRP A 601 -28.81 -11.55 -29.24
C TRP A 601 -29.77 -12.48 -29.97
N SER A 602 -30.37 -11.99 -31.05
CA SER A 602 -31.25 -12.77 -31.91
C SER A 602 -30.51 -13.98 -32.49
N GLY A 603 -29.27 -13.80 -32.97
CA GLY A 603 -28.43 -14.90 -33.43
C GLY A 603 -28.16 -15.96 -32.35
N LEU A 604 -27.97 -15.56 -31.10
CA LEU A 604 -27.79 -16.48 -29.96
C LEU A 604 -29.06 -17.31 -29.73
N ILE A 605 -30.24 -16.68 -29.72
CA ILE A 605 -31.53 -17.35 -29.52
C ILE A 605 -31.88 -18.24 -30.73
N CYS A 606 -31.70 -17.76 -31.96
CA CYS A 606 -31.91 -18.53 -33.18
C CYS A 606 -31.04 -19.80 -33.20
N ASN A 607 -29.75 -19.69 -32.85
CA ASN A 607 -28.86 -20.85 -32.78
C ASN A 607 -29.33 -21.86 -31.72
N LEU A 608 -29.86 -21.39 -30.60
CA LEU A 608 -30.43 -22.23 -29.55
C LEU A 608 -31.69 -22.99 -30.04
N VAL A 609 -32.58 -22.30 -30.77
CA VAL A 609 -33.85 -22.86 -31.28
C VAL A 609 -33.63 -23.81 -32.47
N ILE A 610 -32.72 -23.49 -33.39
CA ILE A 610 -32.47 -24.28 -34.61
C ILE A 610 -31.93 -25.67 -34.27
N SER A 611 -30.87 -25.75 -33.46
CA SER A 611 -30.31 -27.02 -33.04
C SER A 611 -29.35 -26.84 -31.87
N PHE A 612 -29.60 -27.57 -30.79
CA PHE A 612 -28.72 -27.58 -29.63
C PHE A 612 -27.29 -28.08 -29.95
N ARG A 613 -27.15 -28.98 -30.93
CA ARG A 613 -25.83 -29.45 -31.39
C ARG A 613 -25.05 -28.33 -32.09
N PHE A 614 -25.74 -27.52 -32.89
CA PHE A 614 -25.14 -26.37 -33.56
C PHE A 614 -24.80 -25.26 -32.56
N PHE A 615 -25.71 -24.95 -31.64
CA PHE A 615 -25.50 -24.00 -30.54
C PHE A 615 -24.22 -24.32 -29.76
N ARG A 616 -24.04 -25.56 -29.31
CA ARG A 616 -22.86 -25.98 -28.55
C ARG A 616 -21.54 -25.76 -29.32
N LYS A 617 -21.53 -25.97 -30.64
CA LYS A 617 -20.33 -25.75 -31.48
C LYS A 617 -20.10 -24.26 -31.77
N SER A 618 -21.16 -23.48 -31.93
CA SER A 618 -21.12 -22.07 -32.34
C SER A 618 -20.92 -21.10 -31.17
N ILE A 619 -21.27 -21.49 -29.94
CA ILE A 619 -21.28 -20.57 -28.79
C ILE A 619 -19.93 -19.90 -28.50
N TYR A 620 -18.81 -20.62 -28.70
CA TYR A 620 -17.48 -20.05 -28.53
C TYR A 620 -17.21 -18.94 -29.55
N LEU A 621 -17.62 -19.15 -30.80
CA LEU A 621 -17.52 -18.15 -31.87
C LEU A 621 -18.38 -16.93 -31.53
N LEU A 622 -19.65 -17.13 -31.20
CA LEU A 622 -20.59 -16.04 -30.85
C LEU A 622 -20.10 -15.20 -29.68
N LEU A 623 -19.65 -15.83 -28.59
CA LEU A 623 -19.13 -15.11 -27.42
C LEU A 623 -17.85 -14.34 -27.75
N THR A 624 -16.98 -14.89 -28.60
CA THR A 624 -15.77 -14.19 -29.05
C THR A 624 -16.11 -13.00 -29.94
N THR A 625 -17.03 -13.16 -30.90
CA THR A 625 -17.55 -12.06 -31.72
C THR A 625 -18.17 -10.97 -30.86
N LEU A 626 -18.89 -11.35 -29.80
CA LEU A 626 -19.50 -10.41 -28.87
C LEU A 626 -18.45 -9.59 -28.09
N ILE A 627 -17.36 -10.21 -27.64
CA ILE A 627 -16.23 -9.51 -27.00
C ILE A 627 -15.57 -8.54 -27.97
N VAL A 628 -15.30 -8.97 -29.20
CA VAL A 628 -14.67 -8.12 -30.24
C VAL A 628 -15.56 -6.94 -30.58
N TYR A 629 -16.86 -7.19 -30.83
CA TYR A 629 -17.83 -6.15 -31.14
C TYR A 629 -17.96 -5.14 -30.00
N SER A 630 -18.10 -5.63 -28.76
CA SER A 630 -18.18 -4.74 -27.58
C SER A 630 -16.91 -3.92 -27.38
N SER A 631 -15.75 -4.51 -27.66
CA SER A 631 -14.46 -3.80 -27.60
C SER A 631 -14.40 -2.66 -28.60
N VAL A 632 -14.80 -2.91 -29.86
CA VAL A 632 -14.85 -1.87 -30.91
C VAL A 632 -15.79 -0.75 -30.50
N VAL A 633 -17.00 -1.06 -30.02
CA VAL A 633 -17.96 -0.05 -29.56
C VAL A 633 -17.37 0.82 -28.44
N ILE A 634 -16.78 0.21 -27.42
CA ILE A 634 -16.18 0.95 -26.28
C ILE A 634 -15.03 1.85 -26.76
N ILE A 635 -14.15 1.35 -27.63
CA ILE A 635 -13.01 2.11 -28.17
C ILE A 635 -13.50 3.28 -29.01
N SER A 636 -14.44 3.04 -29.94
CA SER A 636 -15.00 4.08 -30.80
C SER A 636 -15.65 5.20 -29.98
N LEU A 637 -16.47 4.83 -29.00
CA LEU A 637 -17.12 5.83 -28.16
C LEU A 637 -16.13 6.59 -27.27
N TYR A 638 -15.06 5.95 -26.81
CA TYR A 638 -14.01 6.61 -26.01
C TYR A 638 -13.21 7.62 -26.84
N ILE A 639 -12.84 7.26 -28.07
CA ILE A 639 -12.11 8.14 -29.01
C ILE A 639 -12.97 9.36 -29.37
N TYR A 640 -14.27 9.19 -29.53
CA TYR A 640 -15.18 10.30 -29.85
C TYR A 640 -15.26 11.38 -28.74
N GLN A 641 -14.86 11.08 -27.50
CA GLN A 641 -14.90 12.06 -26.39
C GLN A 641 -13.71 13.05 -26.38
N PHE A 642 -12.73 12.89 -27.27
CA PHE A 642 -11.65 13.86 -27.43
C PHE A 642 -12.17 15.13 -28.12
N PRO A 643 -11.78 16.34 -27.67
CA PRO A 643 -12.37 17.60 -28.14
C PRO A 643 -12.33 17.82 -29.67
N GLU A 644 -11.24 17.41 -30.33
CA GLU A 644 -11.03 17.65 -31.77
C GLU A 644 -11.60 16.53 -32.66
N VAL A 645 -11.97 15.38 -32.07
CA VAL A 645 -12.38 14.20 -32.83
C VAL A 645 -13.76 14.35 -33.50
N PRO A 646 -14.79 14.92 -32.86
CA PRO A 646 -16.08 15.15 -33.51
C PRO A 646 -15.96 15.99 -34.79
N ASP A 647 -15.16 17.04 -34.78
CA ASP A 647 -14.98 17.92 -35.93
C ASP A 647 -14.20 17.23 -37.05
N TYR A 648 -13.10 16.54 -36.72
CA TYR A 648 -12.36 15.72 -37.67
C TYR A 648 -13.23 14.61 -38.28
N TRP A 649 -14.09 13.99 -37.48
CA TRP A 649 -15.02 12.95 -37.95
C TRP A 649 -16.04 13.50 -38.95
N LYS A 650 -16.59 14.70 -38.71
CA LYS A 650 -17.49 15.37 -39.65
C LYS A 650 -16.79 15.73 -40.95
N GLU A 651 -15.56 16.23 -40.89
CA GLU A 651 -14.77 16.56 -42.08
C GLU A 651 -14.44 15.31 -42.91
N LEU A 652 -14.07 14.20 -42.25
CA LEU A 652 -13.72 12.95 -42.92
C LEU A 652 -14.92 12.23 -43.55
N THR A 653 -16.07 12.22 -42.86
CA THR A 653 -17.24 11.42 -43.27
C THR A 653 -18.30 12.22 -44.02
N GLY A 654 -18.34 13.53 -43.84
CA GLY A 654 -19.43 14.39 -44.33
C GLY A 654 -20.79 14.14 -43.65
N LEU A 655 -20.83 13.38 -42.54
CA LEU A 655 -22.08 13.06 -41.83
C LEU A 655 -22.55 14.22 -40.95
N SER A 656 -23.85 14.51 -40.97
CA SER A 656 -24.47 15.49 -40.08
C SER A 656 -24.49 15.03 -38.61
N ASP A 657 -24.65 15.98 -37.68
CA ASP A 657 -24.71 15.70 -36.24
C ASP A 657 -25.87 14.78 -35.82
N GLU A 658 -26.99 14.81 -36.55
CA GLU A 658 -28.12 13.91 -36.30
C GLU A 658 -27.76 12.45 -36.59
N TRP A 659 -27.13 12.20 -37.75
CA TRP A 659 -26.62 10.88 -38.11
C TRP A 659 -25.57 10.38 -37.12
N ASN A 660 -24.65 11.24 -36.65
CA ASN A 660 -23.68 10.87 -35.62
C ASN A 660 -24.37 10.47 -34.31
N ARG A 661 -25.41 11.21 -33.91
CA ARG A 661 -26.25 10.88 -32.75
C ARG A 661 -26.98 9.54 -32.91
N ASP A 662 -27.49 9.23 -34.10
CA ASP A 662 -28.19 7.98 -34.39
C ASP A 662 -27.23 6.77 -34.45
N ILE A 663 -25.99 6.98 -34.87
CA ILE A 663 -24.91 5.98 -34.72
C ILE A 663 -24.61 5.74 -33.23
N GLY A 664 -24.85 6.75 -32.39
CA GLY A 664 -24.57 6.77 -30.95
C GLY A 664 -23.24 7.44 -30.59
N LEU A 665 -22.63 8.17 -31.54
CA LEU A 665 -21.46 9.02 -31.34
C LEU A 665 -21.93 10.40 -30.86
N VAL A 666 -21.96 10.60 -29.54
CA VAL A 666 -22.39 11.85 -28.91
C VAL A 666 -21.26 12.41 -28.05
N ASP A 667 -20.97 13.71 -28.17
CA ASP A 667 -20.07 14.40 -27.26
C ASP A 667 -20.78 14.65 -25.92
N PHE A 668 -20.38 13.90 -24.90
CA PHE A 668 -21.03 13.94 -23.60
C PHE A 668 -20.76 15.22 -22.80
N LYS A 669 -19.78 16.04 -23.21
CA LYS A 669 -19.53 17.34 -22.57
C LYS A 669 -20.60 18.38 -22.93
N SER A 670 -21.23 18.23 -24.10
CA SER A 670 -22.29 19.11 -24.59
C SER A 670 -23.67 18.79 -23.97
N ASP A 671 -23.86 17.55 -23.51
CA ASP A 671 -25.06 17.12 -22.81
C ASP A 671 -25.05 17.63 -21.35
N LYS A 672 -26.04 18.45 -20.99
CA LYS A 672 -26.24 19.06 -19.64
C LYS A 672 -26.41 18.05 -18.48
N VAL A 673 -26.30 16.74 -18.72
CA VAL A 673 -26.44 15.69 -17.70
C VAL A 673 -25.06 15.26 -17.22
N GLN A 674 -24.67 15.73 -16.02
CA GLN A 674 -23.43 15.40 -15.30
C GLN A 674 -23.38 13.95 -14.80
N ALA A 675 -23.61 12.98 -15.68
CA ALA A 675 -23.32 11.57 -15.41
C ALA A 675 -21.83 11.33 -15.70
N SER A 676 -21.09 10.73 -14.76
CA SER A 676 -19.67 10.43 -14.97
C SER A 676 -19.51 9.54 -16.21
N LEU A 677 -18.45 9.76 -16.99
CA LEU A 677 -18.17 9.05 -18.25
C LEU A 677 -18.30 7.52 -18.09
N PHE A 678 -17.88 6.99 -16.94
CA PHE A 678 -18.08 5.59 -16.53
C PHE A 678 -19.54 5.12 -16.53
N THR A 679 -20.49 5.91 -16.04
CA THR A 679 -21.91 5.52 -15.95
C THR A 679 -22.58 5.37 -17.32
N ARG A 680 -22.16 6.18 -18.31
CA ARG A 680 -22.66 6.07 -19.69
C ARG A 680 -22.01 4.88 -20.42
N PHE A 681 -20.76 4.56 -20.11
CA PHE A 681 -20.07 3.36 -20.63
C PHE A 681 -20.43 2.07 -19.90
N PHE A 682 -21.17 2.14 -18.80
CA PHE A 682 -21.48 0.99 -17.96
C PHE A 682 -22.21 -0.11 -18.73
N LYS A 683 -23.14 0.24 -19.63
CA LYS A 683 -23.88 -0.75 -20.44
C LYS A 683 -22.92 -1.65 -21.24
N PRO A 684 -22.18 -1.13 -22.25
CA PRO A 684 -21.31 -1.98 -23.07
C PRO A 684 -20.17 -2.60 -22.24
N LEU A 685 -19.67 -1.90 -21.20
CA LEU A 685 -18.66 -2.44 -20.31
C LEU A 685 -19.17 -3.65 -19.51
N SER A 686 -20.38 -3.58 -18.95
CA SER A 686 -20.99 -4.68 -18.20
C SER A 686 -21.15 -5.93 -19.08
N LEU A 687 -21.53 -5.75 -20.34
CA LEU A 687 -21.62 -6.83 -21.33
C LEU A 687 -20.25 -7.45 -21.60
N LEU A 688 -19.24 -6.63 -21.86
CA LEU A 688 -17.88 -7.09 -22.08
C LEU A 688 -17.34 -7.89 -20.88
N VAL A 689 -17.56 -7.44 -19.65
CA VAL A 689 -17.11 -8.13 -18.43
C VAL A 689 -17.85 -9.45 -18.22
N VAL A 690 -19.18 -9.46 -18.31
CA VAL A 690 -20.00 -10.66 -18.08
C VAL A 690 -19.72 -11.73 -19.14
N THR A 691 -19.54 -11.32 -20.40
CA THR A 691 -19.18 -12.22 -21.52
C THR A 691 -17.75 -12.74 -21.40
N MET A 692 -16.81 -11.91 -20.95
CA MET A 692 -15.44 -12.36 -20.64
C MET A 692 -15.46 -13.41 -19.52
N VAL A 693 -16.20 -13.15 -18.43
CA VAL A 693 -16.33 -14.09 -17.30
C VAL A 693 -16.90 -15.43 -17.78
N GLN A 694 -17.93 -15.41 -18.63
CA GLN A 694 -18.46 -16.62 -19.25
C GLN A 694 -17.38 -17.36 -20.05
N LEU A 695 -16.72 -16.66 -20.99
CA LEU A 695 -15.80 -17.28 -21.93
C LEU A 695 -14.58 -17.88 -21.24
N LYS A 696 -14.02 -17.20 -20.24
CA LYS A 696 -12.77 -17.60 -19.60
C LYS A 696 -12.95 -18.51 -18.38
N PHE A 697 -14.02 -18.33 -17.60
CA PHE A 697 -14.20 -19.08 -16.35
C PHE A 697 -15.21 -20.21 -16.48
N PHE A 698 -16.35 -19.98 -17.13
CA PHE A 698 -17.46 -20.93 -17.12
C PHE A 698 -17.59 -21.76 -18.40
N GLN A 699 -17.01 -21.33 -19.53
CA GLN A 699 -17.22 -21.98 -20.83
C GLN A 699 -16.74 -23.43 -20.88
N SER A 700 -15.57 -23.73 -20.30
CA SER A 700 -15.02 -25.09 -20.27
C SER A 700 -15.89 -26.03 -19.42
N SER A 701 -16.32 -25.55 -18.25
CA SER A 701 -17.23 -26.25 -17.34
C SER A 701 -18.60 -26.48 -17.98
N TRP A 702 -19.17 -25.46 -18.63
CA TRP A 702 -20.44 -25.55 -19.34
C TRP A 702 -20.36 -26.55 -20.50
N THR A 703 -19.28 -26.50 -21.30
CA THR A 703 -19.10 -27.42 -22.44
C THR A 703 -19.01 -28.89 -21.99
N ARG A 704 -18.40 -29.16 -20.82
CA ARG A 704 -18.33 -30.49 -20.19
C ARG A 704 -19.66 -30.94 -19.56
N LEU A 705 -20.48 -30.01 -19.10
CA LEU A 705 -21.81 -30.30 -18.55
C LEU A 705 -22.76 -30.74 -19.66
N VAL A 706 -22.69 -30.04 -20.80
CA VAL A 706 -23.57 -30.22 -21.95
C VAL A 706 -23.11 -31.34 -22.90
N SER A 707 -21.89 -31.88 -22.70
CA SER A 707 -21.36 -32.99 -23.50
C SER A 707 -21.99 -34.34 -23.18
N THR A 708 -22.40 -35.10 -24.20
CA THR A 708 -22.97 -36.45 -24.06
C THR A 708 -21.95 -37.46 -23.53
N PRO A 709 -22.39 -38.53 -22.82
CA PRO A 709 -21.51 -39.52 -22.19
C PRO A 709 -20.54 -40.21 -23.16
N GLU A 710 -20.96 -40.42 -24.41
CA GLU A 710 -20.17 -41.06 -25.48
C GLU A 710 -18.92 -40.25 -25.89
N SER A 711 -18.91 -38.94 -25.60
CA SER A 711 -17.74 -38.07 -25.77
C SER A 711 -16.84 -37.98 -24.53
N ARG A 712 -17.30 -38.42 -23.34
CA ARG A 712 -16.48 -38.49 -22.11
C ARG A 712 -15.56 -39.72 -22.07
N SER A 713 -15.91 -40.80 -22.76
CA SER A 713 -15.13 -42.04 -22.81
C SER A 713 -13.96 -42.02 -23.80
N ARG A 714 -13.92 -41.05 -24.74
CA ARG A 714 -12.81 -40.89 -25.70
C ARG A 714 -11.65 -40.03 -25.21
N SER A 715 -11.74 -39.40 -24.03
CA SER A 715 -10.66 -38.59 -23.46
C SER A 715 -10.07 -39.18 -22.18
N PRO A 716 -9.38 -40.34 -22.25
CA PRO A 716 -8.23 -40.57 -21.37
C PRO A 716 -6.92 -40.90 -22.11
N SER A 717 -6.85 -40.85 -23.45
CA SER A 717 -5.64 -41.28 -24.19
C SER A 717 -5.04 -40.29 -25.20
N GLU A 718 -5.59 -39.08 -25.38
CA GLU A 718 -5.03 -38.08 -26.32
C GLU A 718 -4.41 -36.83 -25.68
N ASP A 719 -4.32 -36.75 -24.35
CA ASP A 719 -3.53 -35.70 -23.66
C ASP A 719 -2.03 -36.03 -23.54
N SER A 720 -1.57 -37.15 -24.13
CA SER A 720 -0.15 -37.52 -24.23
C SER A 720 0.56 -37.02 -25.50
N PHE A 721 -0.06 -36.15 -26.31
CA PHE A 721 0.60 -35.61 -27.51
C PHE A 721 0.95 -34.10 -27.46
N GLY A 722 0.55 -33.38 -26.40
CA GLY A 722 0.92 -31.97 -26.19
C GLY A 722 2.19 -31.74 -25.37
N ARG A 723 2.78 -32.79 -24.77
CA ARG A 723 4.05 -32.73 -24.00
C ARG A 723 5.18 -33.47 -24.73
N ARG A 724 5.51 -33.04 -25.95
CA ARG A 724 6.86 -33.23 -26.49
C ARG A 724 7.39 -31.88 -26.96
N GLY A 725 7.81 -31.07 -25.99
CA GLY A 725 8.77 -30.02 -26.27
C GLY A 725 10.10 -30.66 -26.67
N CYS A 726 10.62 -30.24 -27.80
CA CYS A 726 12.04 -30.17 -28.14
C CYS A 726 12.96 -31.18 -27.43
N ARG A 727 13.13 -32.35 -28.04
CA ARG A 727 14.39 -33.09 -27.97
C ARG A 727 15.12 -32.90 -29.30
N PHE A 728 15.60 -31.69 -29.56
CA PHE A 728 16.50 -31.41 -30.67
C PHE A 728 17.91 -31.23 -30.10
N LYS A 729 18.62 -32.35 -29.95
CA LYS A 729 20.07 -32.40 -29.94
C LYS A 729 20.51 -33.80 -30.39
N LEU A 730 21.36 -33.80 -31.41
CA LEU A 730 22.14 -34.90 -31.97
C LEU A 730 21.39 -35.94 -32.81
N LEU A 731 21.45 -35.75 -34.14
CA LEU A 731 21.97 -36.76 -35.08
C LEU A 731 22.05 -36.13 -36.49
N CYS A 732 23.09 -35.33 -36.72
CA CYS A 732 23.74 -35.29 -38.03
C CYS A 732 24.88 -36.30 -37.96
N LYS A 733 24.66 -37.50 -38.51
CA LYS A 733 25.70 -38.29 -39.15
C LYS A 733 25.07 -39.44 -39.93
N ASP A 734 25.54 -39.55 -41.17
CA ASP A 734 25.52 -40.73 -42.03
C ASP A 734 24.20 -41.04 -42.74
N PHE A 735 24.06 -40.54 -43.97
CA PHE A 735 23.96 -41.32 -45.23
C PHE A 735 23.62 -40.38 -46.41
N GLY A 736 24.55 -40.25 -47.36
CA GLY A 736 24.35 -39.57 -48.66
C GLY A 736 25.20 -38.34 -48.86
#